data_AF-A0ABD3NIN0-F1
#
_entry.id   AF-A0ABD3NIN0-F1
#
_cell.length_a   1.000
_cell.length_b   1.000
_cell.length_c   1.000
_cell.angle_alpha   90.00
_cell.angle_beta   90.00
_cell.angle_gamma   90.00
#
_symmetry.space_group_name_H-M   'P 1'
#
loop_
_entity.id
_entity.type
_entity.pdbx_description
1 polymer ?
#
loop_
_entity_poly.entity_id
_entity_poly.type
_entity_poly.pdbx_seq_one_letter_code
_entity_poly.pdbx_strand_id
1 'polypeptide(L)'
;MATFSVPYVPNPSSWGPPPPSSSSSSSSSSSGDASASVVVVGPSSSRFARLPYAPFSRSDRLGRCADFTTQSFARTGDATAGYLRGSRAAGGGAGGGGGGGTGDRHGGGGGNRNMEFQYKVDADEMREFQLVDSGRAALAVGGGGGGGAGMGGGGGMAGSVKRFVPQARRRANATRLRQINARRNDAMQGGNVGRYNQPQRTRAGGRFGGRGPGGRGGRTGRGQWRDRIDRQASVSVRPDWRRVEEVDLGKISKGTSPLSGLVDNSPPKAVEDLLWCGFLDQYNDQYDRVSTRTPAPLKRVETREFYPVTTTDDPVIERLAIEGKGTVFATDAILAHLMTCPRSVYPWDIVVQKLPTGALFFDKRDASQFDYLTVHETSNAPPAPARDSSNEAELVNSPERLSLEATMINQNFTQQILRSSKYRTKFDLPNPFWDEEDNDGMEPASVAYRYRRFDLGDGVSIVARTELHGLAKDRQKADTSKIVTNVSANKKKKVKAANPLDEAPEGDQYMTAFALNEYDPSYGGSASAPPARPGAAINWREKIDSQAGAVLASELKNNSFKLAKWTAQSLLAGASQMKIGFVSRISPKNVYEHVVLATQTYSPMDFAAQITLSQGNMWGIMRLFIKLFEDQPEGKYVIMRDPNRAIVRIYGVPVGTFEESDGSEDDGEDGSGSDNDVEDEGQGNDEEE
;
A
#
# COMPACT_ATOMS: atom_id res chain seq x y z
N MET A 1 46.96 2.27 77.74
CA MET A 1 46.86 3.57 77.04
C MET A 1 46.02 3.36 75.80
N ALA A 2 44.88 4.05 75.66
CA ALA A 2 44.13 3.99 74.42
C ALA A 2 44.90 4.78 73.36
N THR A 3 45.42 4.10 72.34
CA THR A 3 46.14 4.71 71.23
C THR A 3 45.16 5.29 70.23
N PHE A 4 45.20 6.60 70.03
CA PHE A 4 44.49 7.28 68.95
C PHE A 4 45.51 7.63 67.86
N SER A 5 45.43 6.98 66.70
CA SER A 5 46.22 7.36 65.53
C SER A 5 45.58 8.56 64.86
N VAL A 6 46.34 9.65 64.67
CA VAL A 6 45.84 10.83 63.97
C VAL A 6 45.43 10.44 62.54
N PRO A 7 44.18 10.68 62.13
CA PRO A 7 43.73 10.34 60.78
C PRO A 7 44.42 11.25 59.75
N TYR A 8 44.85 10.66 58.65
CA TYR A 8 45.46 11.37 57.54
C TYR A 8 44.44 12.29 56.85
N VAL A 9 44.80 13.56 56.63
CA VAL A 9 43.98 14.55 55.91
C VAL A 9 44.57 14.77 54.52
N PRO A 10 43.92 14.29 53.45
CA PRO A 10 44.37 14.51 52.08
C PRO A 10 44.01 15.93 51.65
N ASN A 11 45.01 16.68 51.17
CA ASN A 11 44.91 18.02 50.56
C ASN A 11 45.00 19.23 51.53
N PRO A 12 46.23 19.69 51.88
CA PRO A 12 46.43 20.86 52.74
C PRO A 12 46.23 22.20 52.01
N SER A 13 46.16 22.21 50.67
CA SER A 13 46.24 23.41 49.84
C SER A 13 44.91 23.86 49.23
N SER A 14 43.87 23.02 49.24
CA SER A 14 42.55 23.39 48.77
C SER A 14 41.44 22.57 49.43
N TRP A 15 40.24 23.15 49.47
CA TRP A 15 39.05 22.44 49.91
C TRP A 15 38.60 21.50 48.78
N GLY A 16 38.80 20.20 48.96
CA GLY A 16 38.37 19.17 48.00
C GLY A 16 39.32 17.96 47.95
N PRO A 17 38.93 16.87 47.26
CA PRO A 17 39.81 15.72 47.08
C PRO A 17 41.08 16.12 46.32
N PRO A 18 42.25 15.54 46.63
CA PRO A 18 43.47 15.82 45.88
C PRO A 18 43.27 15.42 44.41
N PRO A 19 43.87 16.16 43.46
CA PRO A 19 43.79 15.82 42.05
C PRO A 19 44.32 14.40 41.84
N PRO A 20 43.71 13.60 40.94
CA PRO A 20 44.20 12.27 40.64
C PRO A 20 45.66 12.38 40.18
N SER A 21 46.58 11.69 40.84
CA SER A 21 47.99 11.67 40.45
C SER A 21 48.06 11.22 38.99
N SER A 22 48.46 12.13 38.10
CA SER A 22 48.69 11.83 36.70
C SER A 22 49.80 10.80 36.60
N SER A 23 49.44 9.52 36.48
CA SER A 23 50.37 8.51 35.99
C SER A 23 50.59 8.80 34.51
N SER A 24 51.64 9.57 34.25
CA SER A 24 52.33 9.59 32.97
C SER A 24 52.70 8.17 32.57
N SER A 25 52.19 7.70 31.45
CA SER A 25 52.85 6.63 30.70
C SER A 25 52.68 6.89 29.21
N SER A 26 53.73 7.53 28.70
CA SER A 26 54.21 7.48 27.33
C SER A 26 54.24 6.06 26.76
N SER A 27 54.03 5.99 25.45
CA SER A 27 54.11 4.87 24.51
C SER A 27 55.26 3.86 24.71
N SER A 28 54.99 2.56 24.47
CA SER A 28 55.90 1.67 23.74
C SER A 28 55.24 0.33 23.39
N SER A 29 55.35 -0.05 22.13
CA SER A 29 55.20 -1.41 21.60
C SER A 29 56.26 -2.36 22.17
N SER A 30 55.87 -3.58 22.54
CA SER A 30 56.63 -4.83 22.30
C SER A 30 56.04 -6.02 23.07
N SER A 31 56.34 -7.19 22.49
CA SER A 31 56.14 -8.59 22.81
C SER A 31 56.05 -8.98 24.29
N GLY A 32 55.32 -10.08 24.54
CA GLY A 32 54.91 -10.53 25.87
C GLY A 32 56.02 -11.01 26.79
N ASP A 33 55.73 -10.99 28.09
CA ASP A 33 55.78 -12.15 28.96
C ASP A 33 54.98 -11.85 30.25
N ALA A 34 54.32 -12.87 30.79
CA ALA A 34 53.47 -12.73 31.98
C ALA A 34 54.29 -12.88 33.26
N SER A 35 54.59 -11.78 33.96
CA SER A 35 54.94 -11.82 35.39
C SER A 35 54.46 -10.57 36.12
N ALA A 36 53.51 -10.75 37.03
CA ALA A 36 52.87 -9.67 37.79
C ALA A 36 53.81 -9.12 38.87
N SER A 37 54.35 -7.93 38.64
CA SER A 37 55.04 -7.14 39.67
C SER A 37 54.01 -6.54 40.64
N VAL A 38 54.11 -6.92 41.91
CA VAL A 38 53.27 -6.40 43.00
C VAL A 38 53.68 -4.96 43.30
N VAL A 39 52.93 -3.99 42.80
CA VAL A 39 53.07 -2.59 43.23
C VAL A 39 52.36 -2.40 44.57
N VAL A 40 53.13 -2.07 45.60
CA VAL A 40 52.68 -1.72 46.95
C VAL A 40 51.85 -0.42 46.91
N VAL A 41 50.61 -0.48 47.40
CA VAL A 41 49.70 0.69 47.46
C VAL A 41 49.93 1.47 48.75
N GLY A 42 50.36 2.72 48.64
CA GLY A 42 50.39 3.66 49.78
C GLY A 42 48.97 4.05 50.24
N PRO A 43 48.81 4.51 51.50
CA PRO A 43 47.52 4.61 52.19
C PRO A 43 46.53 5.67 51.64
N SER A 44 46.87 6.39 50.56
CA SER A 44 46.07 7.49 50.02
C SER A 44 45.43 7.23 48.64
N SER A 45 45.67 6.09 47.99
CA SER A 45 44.99 5.80 46.72
C SER A 45 43.73 4.96 46.96
N SER A 46 42.60 5.39 46.40
CA SER A 46 41.35 4.64 46.42
C SER A 46 41.59 3.18 46.02
N ARG A 47 41.02 2.23 46.76
CA ARG A 47 41.01 0.79 46.40
C ARG A 47 40.42 0.50 45.01
N PHE A 48 39.73 1.48 44.42
CA PHE A 48 39.17 1.41 43.07
C PHE A 48 40.06 2.04 42.00
N ALA A 49 41.21 2.63 42.37
CA ALA A 49 42.11 3.28 41.41
C ALA A 49 42.72 2.32 40.38
N ARG A 50 42.73 1.02 40.66
CA ARG A 50 43.23 -0.03 39.76
C ARG A 50 42.11 -0.76 38.98
N LEU A 51 40.86 -0.32 39.11
CA LEU A 51 39.71 -0.93 38.47
C LEU A 51 39.06 0.09 37.54
N PRO A 52 38.78 -0.27 36.27
CA PRO A 52 37.94 0.56 35.42
C PRO A 52 36.60 0.81 36.11
N TYR A 53 36.22 2.07 36.26
CA TYR A 53 35.05 2.46 37.04
C TYR A 53 33.78 2.35 36.20
N ALA A 54 32.84 1.50 36.62
CA ALA A 54 31.50 1.44 36.06
C ALA A 54 30.45 1.59 37.17
N PRO A 55 29.54 2.58 37.10
CA PRO A 55 28.48 2.74 38.09
C PRO A 55 27.45 1.62 37.98
N PHE A 56 26.99 1.08 39.11
CA PHE A 56 25.92 0.08 39.15
C PHE A 56 25.03 0.27 40.37
N SER A 57 23.78 -0.21 40.31
CA SER A 57 22.88 -0.24 41.45
C SER A 57 22.71 -1.67 41.98
N ARG A 58 22.80 -1.85 43.30
CA ARG A 58 22.52 -3.16 43.94
C ARG A 58 21.04 -3.56 43.88
N SER A 59 20.14 -2.62 43.54
CA SER A 59 18.70 -2.87 43.45
C SER A 59 18.24 -3.28 42.04
N ASP A 60 19.16 -3.42 41.08
CA ASP A 60 18.81 -3.79 39.71
C ASP A 60 18.37 -5.27 39.65
N ARG A 61 17.33 -5.55 38.84
CA ARG A 61 16.76 -6.89 38.71
C ARG A 61 17.78 -7.83 38.01
N LEU A 62 18.22 -8.88 38.70
CA LEU A 62 19.15 -9.89 38.20
C LEU A 62 18.41 -11.04 37.48
N GLY A 63 19.08 -11.73 36.53
CA GLY A 63 18.58 -12.95 35.87
C GLY A 63 18.06 -12.78 34.43
N ARG A 64 18.88 -12.24 33.51
CA ARG A 64 18.56 -12.18 32.07
C ARG A 64 19.29 -13.30 31.31
N CYS A 65 18.61 -13.97 30.38
CA CYS A 65 19.24 -14.90 29.44
C CYS A 65 19.79 -14.13 28.22
N ALA A 66 20.92 -14.58 27.69
CA ALA A 66 21.43 -14.11 26.40
C ALA A 66 20.80 -14.96 25.29
N ASP A 67 20.18 -14.32 24.30
CA ASP A 67 19.55 -14.99 23.16
C ASP A 67 20.02 -14.34 21.85
N PHE A 68 20.85 -15.09 21.12
CA PHE A 68 21.45 -14.68 19.85
C PHE A 68 20.49 -14.81 18.65
N THR A 69 19.29 -15.37 18.85
CA THR A 69 18.29 -15.58 17.78
C THR A 69 17.25 -14.45 17.68
N THR A 70 17.24 -13.50 18.63
CA THR A 70 16.28 -12.40 18.63
C THR A 70 16.59 -11.32 17.58
N GLN A 71 15.56 -10.84 16.86
CA GLN A 71 15.68 -9.75 15.86
C GLN A 71 16.27 -8.43 16.40
N SER A 72 16.37 -8.27 17.73
CA SER A 72 16.98 -7.10 18.38
C SER A 72 18.51 -7.11 18.25
N PHE A 73 19.12 -8.28 18.33
CA PHE A 73 20.56 -8.47 18.12
C PHE A 73 20.93 -8.25 16.65
N ALA A 74 20.14 -8.81 15.72
CA ALA A 74 20.35 -8.65 14.28
C ALA A 74 20.30 -7.18 13.78
N ARG A 75 19.67 -6.27 14.53
CA ARG A 75 19.57 -4.84 14.18
C ARG A 75 20.65 -3.95 14.80
N THR A 76 21.26 -4.36 15.91
CA THR A 76 22.11 -3.45 16.71
C THR A 76 23.43 -4.07 17.17
N GLY A 77 23.64 -5.37 17.00
CA GLY A 77 24.76 -6.11 17.60
C GLY A 77 24.75 -6.13 19.13
N ASP A 78 23.71 -5.58 19.77
CA ASP A 78 23.62 -5.42 21.22
C ASP A 78 22.43 -6.22 21.78
N ALA A 79 22.75 -7.32 22.46
CA ALA A 79 21.77 -8.20 23.10
C ALA A 79 21.01 -7.54 24.28
N THR A 80 21.37 -6.32 24.69
CA THR A 80 20.77 -5.63 25.86
C THR A 80 19.78 -4.52 25.54
N ALA A 81 19.56 -4.19 24.26
CA ALA A 81 18.77 -3.02 23.83
C ALA A 81 17.26 -3.06 24.15
N GLY A 82 16.73 -4.20 24.62
CA GLY A 82 15.28 -4.43 24.78
C GLY A 82 14.63 -4.02 26.11
N TYR A 83 15.35 -3.54 27.13
CA TYR A 83 14.84 -3.53 28.51
C TYR A 83 14.62 -2.15 29.21
N LEU A 84 14.62 -1.02 28.50
CA LEU A 84 14.29 0.29 29.09
C LEU A 84 12.96 0.82 28.57
N ARG A 85 11.84 0.21 28.98
CA ARG A 85 10.51 0.81 28.81
C ARG A 85 9.60 0.62 30.02
N GLY A 86 10.15 0.85 31.21
CA GLY A 86 9.37 0.74 32.44
C GLY A 86 10.06 1.30 33.67
N SER A 87 10.36 2.61 33.72
CA SER A 87 10.41 3.33 35.01
C SER A 87 10.43 4.84 34.80
N ARG A 88 9.27 5.48 35.03
CA ARG A 88 9.06 6.74 35.77
C ARG A 88 7.75 7.42 35.35
N ALA A 89 6.68 7.10 36.07
CA ALA A 89 5.57 8.00 36.32
C ALA A 89 5.12 7.81 37.78
N ALA A 90 5.74 8.55 38.70
CA ALA A 90 5.18 8.85 40.02
C ALA A 90 5.81 10.15 40.55
N GLY A 91 4.96 11.18 40.74
CA GLY A 91 5.24 12.46 41.41
C GLY A 91 6.09 13.43 40.58
N GLY A 92 5.57 14.58 40.10
CA GLY A 92 5.06 15.70 40.90
C GLY A 92 6.26 16.47 41.47
N GLY A 93 6.52 17.75 41.25
CA GLY A 93 5.85 18.91 40.68
C GLY A 93 6.66 20.15 41.16
N ALA A 94 6.38 21.33 40.61
CA ALA A 94 7.07 22.62 40.81
C ALA A 94 8.36 22.78 39.98
N GLY A 95 8.62 23.89 39.29
CA GLY A 95 7.94 25.18 39.22
C GLY A 95 8.97 26.25 38.86
N GLY A 96 8.62 27.17 37.95
CA GLY A 96 9.25 28.49 37.85
C GLY A 96 10.36 28.69 36.81
N GLY A 97 10.03 29.53 35.81
CA GLY A 97 10.82 30.75 35.56
C GLY A 97 12.01 30.71 34.58
N GLY A 98 11.75 31.22 33.37
CA GLY A 98 12.52 32.31 32.76
C GLY A 98 13.88 32.04 32.10
N GLY A 99 14.07 32.68 30.94
CA GLY A 99 15.39 33.15 30.46
C GLY A 99 16.08 32.24 29.45
N GLY A 100 16.32 32.77 28.25
CA GLY A 100 17.01 32.08 27.17
C GLY A 100 18.51 31.85 27.41
N GLY A 101 19.13 31.12 26.49
CA GLY A 101 20.58 30.89 26.46
C GLY A 101 20.94 29.51 25.94
N THR A 102 21.56 29.51 24.76
CA THR A 102 22.38 28.44 24.18
C THR A 102 23.24 27.71 25.21
N GLY A 103 23.30 26.37 25.16
CA GLY A 103 24.25 25.61 25.96
C GLY A 103 23.85 24.15 26.16
N ASP A 104 24.65 23.29 25.55
CA ASP A 104 24.77 21.85 25.75
C ASP A 104 24.50 21.38 27.20
N ARG A 105 23.68 20.33 27.38
CA ARG A 105 23.53 19.63 28.67
C ARG A 105 23.52 18.12 28.48
N HIS A 106 24.70 17.56 28.66
CA HIS A 106 24.98 16.17 28.99
C HIS A 106 24.26 15.74 30.28
N GLY A 107 23.79 14.48 30.29
CA GLY A 107 23.69 13.66 31.51
C GLY A 107 22.34 13.67 32.26
N GLY A 108 21.36 12.91 31.77
CA GLY A 108 20.14 12.64 32.55
C GLY A 108 19.05 11.90 31.80
N GLY A 109 19.30 10.66 31.34
CA GLY A 109 18.27 9.86 30.66
C GLY A 109 18.67 8.45 30.19
N GLY A 110 19.94 8.06 30.29
CA GLY A 110 20.42 6.71 29.96
C GLY A 110 21.10 6.05 31.15
N GLY A 111 20.32 5.51 32.10
CA GLY A 111 20.85 4.84 33.29
C GLY A 111 21.29 3.41 33.01
N ASN A 112 22.58 3.14 33.22
CA ASN A 112 23.29 1.86 33.27
C ASN A 112 23.44 1.08 31.95
N ARG A 113 24.16 1.64 30.98
CA ARG A 113 24.98 0.81 30.07
C ARG A 113 26.42 0.86 30.58
N ASN A 114 26.95 -0.27 31.01
CA ASN A 114 28.35 -0.39 31.38
C ASN A 114 29.18 -0.42 30.09
N MET A 115 29.68 0.74 29.66
CA MET A 115 30.48 0.89 28.43
C MET A 115 31.91 0.37 28.60
N GLU A 116 32.38 0.29 29.85
CA GLU A 116 33.76 -0.04 30.20
C GLU A 116 34.02 -1.56 30.13
N PHE A 117 33.00 -2.37 30.40
CA PHE A 117 33.08 -3.84 30.40
C PHE A 117 32.13 -4.46 29.36
N GLN A 118 32.32 -4.10 28.08
CA GLN A 118 31.56 -4.65 26.96
C GLN A 118 32.49 -5.41 26.00
N TYR A 119 32.06 -6.60 25.54
CA TYR A 119 32.66 -7.28 24.39
C TYR A 119 31.82 -7.01 23.14
N LYS A 120 32.46 -6.52 22.07
CA LYS A 120 31.83 -6.30 20.77
C LYS A 120 32.43 -7.28 19.79
N VAL A 121 31.58 -8.04 19.10
CA VAL A 121 32.03 -8.93 18.03
C VAL A 121 32.01 -8.14 16.72
N ASP A 122 33.04 -8.29 15.92
CA ASP A 122 33.11 -7.67 14.61
C ASP A 122 32.06 -8.30 13.68
N ALA A 123 31.22 -7.47 13.06
CA ALA A 123 30.07 -7.96 12.29
C ALA A 123 30.51 -8.54 10.93
N ASP A 124 31.69 -8.16 10.47
CA ASP A 124 32.27 -8.59 9.20
C ASP A 124 32.83 -10.01 9.30
N GLU A 125 33.48 -10.39 10.41
CA GLU A 125 33.97 -11.76 10.66
C GLU A 125 32.84 -12.81 10.69
N MET A 126 31.62 -12.45 11.15
CA MET A 126 30.51 -13.40 11.22
C MET A 126 29.87 -13.75 9.87
N ARG A 127 30.04 -12.90 8.85
CA ARG A 127 29.40 -13.11 7.54
C ARG A 127 30.26 -13.92 6.57
N GLU A 128 31.54 -14.11 6.91
CA GLU A 128 32.53 -14.69 6.01
C GLU A 128 32.62 -16.22 6.09
N PHE A 129 32.14 -16.85 7.17
CA PHE A 129 32.24 -18.31 7.34
C PHE A 129 30.99 -19.05 6.87
N GLN A 130 31.12 -19.81 5.77
CA GLN A 130 30.13 -20.80 5.33
C GLN A 130 30.51 -22.21 5.82
N LEU A 131 29.52 -22.99 6.27
CA LEU A 131 29.72 -24.36 6.72
C LEU A 131 29.86 -25.29 5.50
N VAL A 132 31.02 -25.93 5.34
CA VAL A 132 31.25 -26.91 4.26
C VAL A 132 30.51 -28.21 4.58
N ASP A 133 29.60 -28.63 3.71
CA ASP A 133 28.89 -29.91 3.84
C ASP A 133 29.82 -31.07 3.47
N SER A 134 30.23 -31.88 4.45
CA SER A 134 30.97 -33.13 4.24
C SER A 134 30.05 -34.34 3.99
N GLY A 135 28.76 -34.11 3.73
CA GLY A 135 27.76 -35.09 3.35
C GLY A 135 28.01 -35.65 1.95
N ARG A 136 28.32 -36.95 1.89
CA ARG A 136 28.74 -37.72 0.71
C ARG A 136 27.71 -37.65 -0.43
N ALA A 137 28.08 -36.98 -1.53
CA ALA A 137 27.32 -36.94 -2.78
C ALA A 137 27.04 -38.36 -3.32
N ALA A 138 25.77 -38.69 -3.52
CA ALA A 138 25.35 -39.90 -4.21
C ALA A 138 25.16 -39.58 -5.71
N LEU A 139 26.19 -39.99 -6.45
CA LEU A 139 26.34 -40.16 -7.89
C LEU A 139 25.06 -40.31 -8.72
N ALA A 140 25.02 -39.54 -9.80
CA ALA A 140 24.36 -39.93 -11.04
C ALA A 140 25.04 -41.19 -11.62
N VAL A 141 24.22 -42.17 -12.02
CA VAL A 141 24.58 -43.28 -12.90
C VAL A 141 23.55 -43.28 -14.03
N GLY A 142 24.08 -43.39 -15.25
CA GLY A 142 23.36 -43.09 -16.48
C GLY A 142 22.61 -44.26 -17.10
N GLY A 143 21.92 -43.91 -18.18
CA GLY A 143 21.36 -44.83 -19.17
C GLY A 143 21.22 -44.08 -20.49
N GLY A 144 22.21 -44.24 -21.38
CA GLY A 144 22.11 -43.84 -22.80
C GLY A 144 21.18 -44.79 -23.56
N GLY A 145 20.79 -44.54 -24.80
CA GLY A 145 21.15 -43.49 -25.74
C GLY A 145 20.32 -43.64 -27.03
N GLY A 146 20.60 -42.82 -28.04
CA GLY A 146 20.07 -43.01 -29.40
C GLY A 146 19.89 -41.67 -30.13
N GLY A 147 20.91 -41.25 -30.87
CA GLY A 147 20.94 -39.98 -31.59
C GLY A 147 20.07 -39.90 -32.85
N GLY A 148 19.90 -38.66 -33.32
CA GLY A 148 19.31 -38.34 -34.62
C GLY A 148 19.39 -36.83 -34.84
N ALA A 149 20.32 -36.42 -35.69
CA ALA A 149 20.58 -35.05 -36.10
C ALA A 149 19.37 -34.36 -36.77
N GLY A 150 19.26 -33.04 -36.59
CA GLY A 150 18.32 -32.19 -37.29
C GLY A 150 18.66 -30.71 -37.11
N MET A 151 19.64 -30.23 -37.87
CA MET A 151 19.90 -28.80 -38.06
C MET A 151 18.68 -28.09 -38.66
N GLY A 152 18.38 -26.91 -38.13
CA GLY A 152 17.39 -25.98 -38.67
C GLY A 152 17.57 -24.61 -38.04
N GLY A 153 18.65 -23.93 -38.42
CA GLY A 153 18.94 -22.56 -38.00
C GLY A 153 17.91 -21.56 -38.50
N GLY A 154 17.73 -20.50 -37.71
CA GLY A 154 16.94 -19.33 -38.03
C GLY A 154 17.19 -18.24 -37.01
N GLY A 155 18.42 -17.74 -36.96
CA GLY A 155 18.79 -16.59 -36.15
C GLY A 155 18.17 -15.30 -36.66
N GLY A 156 17.89 -14.36 -35.75
CA GLY A 156 17.41 -13.03 -36.07
C GLY A 156 17.38 -12.10 -34.86
N MET A 157 18.55 -11.54 -34.54
CA MET A 157 18.78 -10.25 -33.87
C MET A 157 17.65 -9.69 -32.97
N ALA A 158 17.82 -9.80 -31.65
CA ALA A 158 17.24 -8.83 -30.71
C ALA A 158 18.40 -8.08 -30.05
N GLY A 159 18.68 -6.89 -30.58
CA GLY A 159 19.59 -5.93 -29.98
C GLY A 159 19.13 -5.61 -28.56
N SER A 160 20.12 -5.49 -27.67
CA SER A 160 19.97 -5.14 -26.27
C SER A 160 19.31 -3.75 -26.13
N VAL A 161 17.99 -3.74 -26.02
CA VAL A 161 17.22 -2.57 -25.55
C VAL A 161 17.04 -2.77 -24.06
N LYS A 162 17.58 -1.83 -23.27
CA LYS A 162 17.38 -1.78 -21.82
C LYS A 162 15.87 -1.79 -21.54
N ARG A 163 15.36 -2.94 -21.08
CA ARG A 163 13.97 -3.11 -20.64
C ARG A 163 13.69 -2.14 -19.51
N PHE A 164 12.50 -1.53 -19.48
CA PHE A 164 12.19 -0.48 -18.52
C PHE A 164 12.16 -1.01 -17.06
N VAL A 165 11.91 -2.31 -16.84
CA VAL A 165 11.93 -2.96 -15.51
C VAL A 165 12.33 -4.46 -15.58
N PRO A 166 13.16 -4.98 -14.65
CA PRO A 166 13.48 -6.42 -14.56
C PRO A 166 12.29 -7.31 -14.14
N GLN A 167 12.27 -8.56 -14.61
CA GLN A 167 11.25 -9.59 -14.32
C GLN A 167 11.03 -9.82 -12.80
N ALA A 168 12.03 -9.52 -11.97
CA ALA A 168 11.98 -9.63 -10.51
C ALA A 168 10.92 -8.73 -9.84
N ARG A 169 10.60 -7.55 -10.39
CA ARG A 169 9.60 -6.63 -9.81
C ARG A 169 8.15 -7.12 -9.98
N ARG A 170 7.86 -7.86 -11.06
CA ARG A 170 6.53 -8.45 -11.31
C ARG A 170 6.14 -9.47 -10.22
N ARG A 171 7.13 -10.21 -9.69
CA ARG A 171 6.97 -11.17 -8.59
C ARG A 171 6.52 -10.46 -7.30
N ALA A 172 7.09 -9.30 -6.98
CA ALA A 172 6.84 -8.60 -5.71
C ALA A 172 5.37 -8.19 -5.51
N ASN A 173 4.67 -7.76 -6.57
CA ASN A 173 3.30 -7.24 -6.45
C ASN A 173 2.24 -8.33 -6.20
N ALA A 174 2.37 -9.49 -6.86
CA ALA A 174 1.49 -10.64 -6.61
C ALA A 174 1.81 -11.30 -5.25
N THR A 175 3.09 -11.48 -4.93
CA THR A 175 3.52 -12.01 -3.63
C THR A 175 3.14 -11.09 -2.47
N ARG A 176 3.12 -9.77 -2.65
CA ARG A 176 2.70 -8.80 -1.60
C ARG A 176 1.23 -8.93 -1.26
N LEU A 177 0.35 -9.08 -2.26
CA LEU A 177 -1.08 -9.30 -2.02
C LEU A 177 -1.30 -10.66 -1.31
N ARG A 178 -0.58 -11.70 -1.72
CA ARG A 178 -0.57 -13.00 -1.01
C ARG A 178 -0.07 -12.87 0.43
N GLN A 179 1.05 -12.20 0.67
CA GLN A 179 1.62 -12.00 2.02
C GLN A 179 0.69 -11.18 2.92
N ILE A 180 -0.05 -10.21 2.39
CA ILE A 180 -1.02 -9.42 3.17
C ILE A 180 -2.26 -10.26 3.52
N ASN A 181 -2.72 -11.09 2.58
CA ASN A 181 -3.80 -12.05 2.84
C ASN A 181 -3.35 -13.17 3.81
N ALA A 182 -2.10 -13.62 3.74
CA ALA A 182 -1.51 -14.66 4.60
C ALA A 182 -1.19 -14.15 6.02
N ARG A 183 -0.63 -12.93 6.18
CA ARG A 183 -0.38 -12.29 7.49
C ARG A 183 -1.64 -12.07 8.32
N ARG A 184 -2.83 -12.12 7.71
CA ARG A 184 -4.12 -12.12 8.43
C ARG A 184 -4.46 -13.49 9.04
N ASN A 185 -4.00 -14.59 8.44
CA ASN A 185 -4.17 -15.94 8.99
C ASN A 185 -3.13 -16.23 10.10
N ASP A 186 -1.88 -15.77 9.97
CA ASP A 186 -0.85 -15.97 11.00
C ASP A 186 -1.07 -15.14 12.27
N ALA A 187 -1.89 -14.09 12.21
CA ALA A 187 -2.28 -13.30 13.38
C ALA A 187 -3.13 -14.08 14.41
N MET A 188 -3.45 -15.36 14.15
CA MET A 188 -4.04 -16.28 15.13
C MET A 188 -2.99 -17.11 15.90
N GLN A 189 -1.71 -17.09 15.51
CA GLN A 189 -0.59 -17.65 16.27
C GLN A 189 0.59 -16.68 16.33
N GLY A 190 0.41 -15.57 17.05
CA GLY A 190 1.52 -14.72 17.47
C GLY A 190 1.42 -13.29 16.94
N GLY A 191 1.37 -12.35 17.89
CA GLY A 191 1.08 -10.95 17.62
C GLY A 191 2.09 -10.21 16.74
N ASN A 192 1.59 -9.07 16.27
CA ASN A 192 2.30 -7.83 15.96
C ASN A 192 2.61 -7.54 14.48
N VAL A 193 1.59 -7.04 13.76
CA VAL A 193 1.79 -6.37 12.46
C VAL A 193 1.83 -4.84 12.65
N GLY A 194 3.05 -4.31 12.56
CA GLY A 194 3.45 -3.01 11.99
C GLY A 194 2.59 -1.76 12.24
N ARG A 195 3.01 -0.94 13.20
CA ARG A 195 2.57 0.47 13.37
C ARG A 195 3.30 1.39 12.37
N TYR A 196 2.54 2.09 11.52
CA TYR A 196 2.95 3.39 10.99
C TYR A 196 2.64 4.45 12.06
N ASN A 197 3.67 5.15 12.54
CA ASN A 197 3.54 6.13 13.61
C ASN A 197 3.48 7.54 13.01
N GLN A 198 2.33 8.20 13.12
CA GLN A 198 2.24 9.66 12.98
C GLN A 198 2.20 10.32 14.37
N PRO A 199 2.80 11.52 14.51
CA PRO A 199 2.88 12.26 15.77
C PRO A 199 1.62 13.09 16.04
N GLN A 200 1.00 12.91 17.21
CA GLN A 200 -0.14 13.73 17.65
C GLN A 200 0.30 14.87 18.57
N ARG A 201 0.07 16.11 18.09
CA ARG A 201 0.13 17.36 18.84
C ARG A 201 -0.96 17.41 19.91
N THR A 202 -0.59 17.67 21.16
CA THR A 202 -1.53 17.95 22.26
C THR A 202 -1.78 19.45 22.37
N ARG A 203 -3.02 19.88 22.07
CA ARG A 203 -3.54 21.19 22.46
C ARG A 203 -4.30 21.03 23.78
N ALA A 204 -3.73 21.61 24.84
CA ALA A 204 -4.25 21.60 26.19
C ALA A 204 -5.52 22.45 26.33
N GLY A 205 -6.41 22.05 27.24
CA GLY A 205 -7.54 22.90 27.66
C GLY A 205 -8.66 22.17 28.41
N GLY A 206 -8.38 21.59 29.57
CA GLY A 206 -9.40 21.18 30.53
C GLY A 206 -9.03 21.68 31.93
N ARG A 207 -9.82 22.58 32.50
CA ARG A 207 -9.68 23.05 33.89
C ARG A 207 -10.95 22.71 34.69
N PHE A 208 -10.75 21.75 35.59
CA PHE A 208 -11.27 21.55 36.95
C PHE A 208 -12.71 21.96 37.34
N GLY A 209 -13.37 21.01 38.01
CA GLY A 209 -14.62 21.21 38.73
C GLY A 209 -14.44 21.83 40.13
N GLY A 210 -15.55 22.36 40.63
CA GLY A 210 -15.77 22.76 42.02
C GLY A 210 -17.27 22.67 42.34
N ARG A 211 -17.61 21.95 43.41
CA ARG A 211 -18.97 21.84 43.97
C ARG A 211 -19.31 23.14 44.74
N GLY A 212 -20.55 23.61 44.57
CA GLY A 212 -21.22 24.58 45.44
C GLY A 212 -22.73 24.59 45.15
N PRO A 213 -23.63 24.55 46.15
CA PRO A 213 -25.05 24.26 45.97
C PRO A 213 -25.87 25.53 45.76
N GLY A 214 -26.81 25.51 44.81
CA GLY A 214 -27.73 26.63 44.58
C GLY A 214 -28.30 26.61 43.17
N GLY A 215 -29.61 26.45 43.05
CA GLY A 215 -30.29 26.24 41.79
C GLY A 215 -30.33 27.45 40.86
N ARG A 216 -30.53 27.17 39.58
CA ARG A 216 -31.59 27.70 38.70
C ARG A 216 -31.32 27.23 37.27
N GLY A 217 -32.38 26.78 36.62
CA GLY A 217 -32.34 26.23 35.27
C GLY A 217 -31.70 27.16 34.25
N GLY A 218 -31.00 26.55 33.30
CA GLY A 218 -30.43 27.22 32.15
C GLY A 218 -30.18 26.20 31.05
N ARG A 219 -31.15 26.05 30.14
CA ARG A 219 -30.97 25.44 28.83
C ARG A 219 -29.80 26.14 28.12
N THR A 220 -28.70 25.44 27.89
CA THR A 220 -27.74 25.80 26.85
C THR A 220 -27.29 24.54 26.13
N GLY A 221 -27.81 24.38 24.90
CA GLY A 221 -27.34 23.37 23.97
C GLY A 221 -25.87 23.61 23.66
N ARG A 222 -24.99 22.80 24.24
CA ARG A 222 -23.65 22.61 23.71
C ARG A 222 -23.77 21.60 22.58
N GLY A 223 -23.87 22.13 21.36
CA GLY A 223 -23.65 21.35 20.14
C GLY A 223 -22.35 20.58 20.30
N GLN A 224 -22.47 19.26 20.24
CA GLN A 224 -21.36 18.33 20.31
C GLN A 224 -20.36 18.73 19.24
N TRP A 225 -19.16 19.13 19.67
CA TRP A 225 -18.03 19.33 18.77
C TRP A 225 -17.89 18.04 17.97
N ARG A 226 -18.27 18.07 16.70
CA ARG A 226 -17.94 17.00 15.76
C ARG A 226 -16.42 16.91 15.77
N ASP A 227 -15.88 15.90 16.44
CA ASP A 227 -14.46 15.54 16.32
C ASP A 227 -14.17 15.50 14.81
N ARG A 228 -13.38 16.48 14.31
CA ARG A 228 -12.91 16.40 12.93
C ARG A 228 -12.05 15.15 12.86
N ILE A 229 -12.48 14.18 12.05
CA ILE A 229 -11.66 13.04 11.70
C ILE A 229 -10.49 13.59 10.90
N ASP A 230 -9.33 13.72 11.54
CA ASP A 230 -8.10 14.20 10.90
C ASP A 230 -7.52 13.04 10.10
N ARG A 231 -7.58 13.13 8.77
CA ARG A 231 -7.06 12.09 7.88
C ARG A 231 -5.60 12.36 7.57
N GLN A 232 -4.81 11.31 7.44
CA GLN A 232 -3.41 11.41 7.09
C GLN A 232 -3.25 11.48 5.57
N ALA A 233 -2.39 12.35 5.06
CA ALA A 233 -2.09 12.38 3.64
C ALA A 233 -1.53 11.02 3.17
N SER A 234 -1.87 10.62 1.94
CA SER A 234 -1.41 9.35 1.35
C SER A 234 0.09 9.33 1.05
N VAL A 235 0.68 10.53 0.92
CA VAL A 235 2.11 10.77 0.81
C VAL A 235 2.49 12.06 1.53
N SER A 236 3.66 12.06 2.16
CA SER A 236 4.25 13.25 2.80
C SER A 236 4.86 14.16 1.75
N VAL A 237 4.32 15.37 1.60
CA VAL A 237 4.87 16.40 0.71
C VAL A 237 6.24 16.85 1.26
N ARG A 238 7.26 16.82 0.41
CA ARG A 238 8.62 17.23 0.75
C ARG A 238 8.88 18.70 0.34
N PRO A 239 9.85 19.40 0.95
CA PRO A 239 10.11 20.82 0.66
C PRO A 239 10.58 21.11 -0.78
N ASP A 240 11.19 20.13 -1.42
CA ASP A 240 11.71 20.16 -2.79
C ASP A 240 10.63 19.88 -3.86
N TRP A 241 9.39 19.55 -3.45
CA TRP A 241 8.29 19.35 -4.38
C TRP A 241 7.75 20.68 -4.89
N ARG A 242 7.73 20.85 -6.21
CA ARG A 242 7.20 22.05 -6.87
C ARG A 242 5.70 21.90 -7.08
N ARG A 243 4.88 22.74 -6.44
CA ARG A 243 3.43 22.77 -6.71
C ARG A 243 3.18 23.27 -8.14
N VAL A 244 2.53 22.45 -8.95
CA VAL A 244 2.15 22.74 -10.35
C VAL A 244 0.78 23.38 -10.38
N GLU A 245 -0.25 22.71 -9.85
CA GLU A 245 -1.64 23.15 -9.94
C GLU A 245 -2.44 22.76 -8.69
N GLU A 246 -3.50 23.52 -8.39
CA GLU A 246 -4.48 23.19 -7.35
C GLU A 246 -5.90 23.13 -7.92
N VAL A 247 -6.51 21.95 -7.83
CA VAL A 247 -7.80 21.64 -8.40
C VAL A 247 -8.86 21.50 -7.30
N ASP A 248 -9.82 22.44 -7.25
CA ASP A 248 -11.00 22.33 -6.39
C ASP A 248 -12.09 21.49 -7.06
N LEU A 249 -12.24 20.24 -6.59
CA LEU A 249 -13.15 19.25 -7.16
C LEU A 249 -14.62 19.68 -7.05
N GLY A 250 -14.97 20.42 -6.01
CA GLY A 250 -16.33 20.93 -5.80
C GLY A 250 -16.68 22.03 -6.80
N LYS A 251 -15.72 22.91 -7.10
CA LYS A 251 -15.90 23.97 -8.11
C LYS A 251 -15.92 23.42 -9.54
N ILE A 252 -15.08 22.42 -9.86
CA ILE A 252 -15.10 21.77 -11.17
C ILE A 252 -16.46 21.12 -11.42
N SER A 253 -16.97 20.37 -10.45
CA SER A 253 -18.26 19.69 -10.59
C SER A 253 -19.43 20.65 -10.79
N LYS A 254 -19.30 21.90 -10.33
CA LYS A 254 -20.30 22.98 -10.49
C LYS A 254 -20.04 23.90 -11.69
N GLY A 255 -18.94 23.70 -12.43
CA GLY A 255 -18.54 24.59 -13.52
C GLY A 255 -18.09 25.99 -13.07
N THR A 256 -17.81 26.19 -11.77
CA THR A 256 -17.40 27.49 -11.21
C THR A 256 -15.90 27.59 -10.98
N SER A 257 -15.12 26.64 -11.51
CA SER A 257 -13.66 26.67 -11.42
C SER A 257 -13.09 27.54 -12.53
N PRO A 258 -12.00 28.29 -12.32
CA PRO A 258 -11.26 28.91 -13.43
C PRO A 258 -10.80 27.88 -14.47
N LEU A 259 -10.56 26.63 -14.05
CA LEU A 259 -10.19 25.52 -14.91
C LEU A 259 -11.38 24.93 -15.69
N SER A 260 -12.62 25.37 -15.43
CA SER A 260 -13.81 24.85 -16.12
C SER A 260 -13.78 25.12 -17.62
N GLY A 261 -13.05 26.14 -18.10
CA GLY A 261 -12.83 26.37 -19.53
C GLY A 261 -11.96 25.32 -20.22
N LEU A 262 -11.19 24.53 -19.48
CA LEU A 262 -10.36 23.44 -20.02
C LEU A 262 -11.12 22.12 -20.14
N VAL A 263 -12.26 22.00 -19.44
CA VAL A 263 -13.08 20.79 -19.38
C VAL A 263 -13.86 20.65 -20.67
N ASP A 264 -13.56 19.60 -21.42
CA ASP A 264 -14.33 19.19 -22.60
C ASP A 264 -15.07 17.89 -22.32
N ASN A 265 -16.40 17.95 -22.24
CA ASN A 265 -17.22 16.77 -21.94
C ASN A 265 -17.52 15.90 -23.18
N SER A 266 -16.85 16.16 -24.31
CA SER A 266 -17.01 15.35 -25.52
C SER A 266 -16.57 13.90 -25.25
N PRO A 267 -17.39 12.90 -25.64
CA PRO A 267 -16.95 11.52 -25.60
C PRO A 267 -15.78 11.29 -26.57
N PRO A 268 -15.04 10.20 -26.44
CA PRO A 268 -14.05 9.78 -27.43
C PRO A 268 -14.67 9.74 -28.82
N LYS A 269 -13.94 10.22 -29.82
CA LYS A 269 -14.35 10.19 -31.24
C LYS A 269 -14.40 8.77 -31.77
N ALA A 270 -13.47 7.93 -31.33
CA ALA A 270 -13.40 6.52 -31.64
C ALA A 270 -12.90 5.72 -30.43
N VAL A 271 -13.36 4.46 -30.35
CA VAL A 271 -12.84 3.46 -29.41
C VAL A 271 -12.49 2.22 -30.21
N GLU A 272 -11.27 1.74 -30.04
CA GLU A 272 -10.70 0.60 -30.76
C GLU A 272 -10.08 -0.37 -29.78
N ASP A 273 -10.25 -1.66 -30.02
CA ASP A 273 -9.53 -2.70 -29.28
C ASP A 273 -8.21 -2.99 -29.98
N LEU A 274 -7.13 -2.95 -29.22
CA LEU A 274 -5.78 -3.22 -29.71
C LEU A 274 -5.37 -4.67 -29.48
N LEU A 275 -5.75 -5.23 -28.33
CA LEU A 275 -5.33 -6.56 -27.92
C LEU A 275 -6.25 -7.16 -26.85
N TRP A 276 -6.40 -8.48 -26.87
CA TRP A 276 -7.07 -9.25 -25.84
C TRP A 276 -6.13 -10.30 -25.23
N CYS A 277 -6.15 -10.41 -23.91
CA CYS A 277 -5.33 -11.37 -23.18
C CYS A 277 -6.13 -12.06 -22.06
N GLY A 278 -5.75 -13.28 -21.69
CA GLY A 278 -6.34 -14.02 -20.58
C GLY A 278 -7.53 -14.90 -20.99
N PHE A 279 -8.49 -15.06 -20.09
CA PHE A 279 -9.67 -15.90 -20.31
C PHE A 279 -10.84 -15.49 -19.41
N LEU A 280 -12.05 -15.90 -19.80
CA LEU A 280 -13.26 -15.73 -19.01
C LEU A 280 -13.94 -17.08 -18.76
N ASP A 281 -14.27 -17.35 -17.49
CA ASP A 281 -15.18 -18.44 -17.12
C ASP A 281 -16.65 -17.93 -17.21
N GLN A 282 -17.61 -18.86 -17.42
CA GLN A 282 -19.03 -18.51 -17.54
C GLN A 282 -19.68 -18.21 -16.18
N TYR A 283 -20.61 -17.26 -16.14
CA TYR A 283 -21.44 -16.95 -14.98
C TYR A 283 -22.34 -18.14 -14.60
N ASN A 284 -22.47 -18.39 -13.30
CA ASN A 284 -23.42 -19.35 -12.77
C ASN A 284 -24.76 -18.66 -12.42
N ASP A 285 -25.75 -18.79 -13.31
CA ASP A 285 -27.09 -18.22 -13.16
C ASP A 285 -27.83 -18.64 -11.88
N GLN A 286 -27.37 -19.67 -11.16
CA GLN A 286 -27.92 -20.03 -9.85
C GLN A 286 -27.73 -18.90 -8.82
N TYR A 287 -26.70 -18.05 -8.98
CA TYR A 287 -26.47 -16.90 -8.09
C TYR A 287 -27.51 -15.78 -8.27
N ASP A 288 -28.28 -15.78 -9.36
CA ASP A 288 -29.45 -14.89 -9.52
C ASP A 288 -30.62 -15.31 -8.61
N ARG A 289 -30.61 -16.55 -8.08
CA ARG A 289 -31.67 -17.10 -7.21
C ARG A 289 -31.31 -17.04 -5.72
N VAL A 290 -30.11 -16.58 -5.38
CA VAL A 290 -29.67 -16.40 -3.99
C VAL A 290 -30.54 -15.31 -3.36
N SER A 291 -31.06 -15.60 -2.16
CA SER A 291 -31.93 -14.71 -1.39
C SER A 291 -31.60 -14.80 0.09
N THR A 292 -32.19 -13.95 0.94
CA THR A 292 -31.97 -14.03 2.39
C THR A 292 -32.50 -15.32 3.02
N ARG A 293 -33.47 -15.98 2.36
CA ARG A 293 -34.03 -17.27 2.80
C ARG A 293 -33.16 -18.46 2.44
N THR A 294 -32.44 -18.36 1.33
CA THR A 294 -31.52 -19.38 0.83
C THR A 294 -30.18 -18.73 0.46
N PRO A 295 -29.44 -18.22 1.46
CA PRO A 295 -28.24 -17.45 1.21
C PRO A 295 -27.07 -18.41 0.91
N ALA A 296 -26.09 -17.97 0.12
CA ALA A 296 -24.95 -18.81 -0.27
C ALA A 296 -23.73 -18.46 0.59
N PRO A 297 -23.09 -19.40 1.31
CA PRO A 297 -21.85 -19.14 2.03
C PRO A 297 -20.76 -18.63 1.09
N LEU A 298 -20.06 -17.56 1.46
CA LEU A 298 -18.91 -17.08 0.71
C LEU A 298 -17.72 -18.00 1.03
N LYS A 299 -17.13 -18.58 -0.01
CA LYS A 299 -15.98 -19.47 0.05
C LYS A 299 -14.71 -18.68 -0.22
N ARG A 300 -13.65 -19.04 0.49
CA ARG A 300 -12.30 -18.54 0.16
C ARG A 300 -11.85 -19.16 -1.15
N VAL A 301 -11.29 -18.34 -2.01
CA VAL A 301 -10.74 -18.76 -3.30
C VAL A 301 -9.23 -18.85 -3.13
N GLU A 302 -8.78 -20.01 -2.64
CA GLU A 302 -7.37 -20.23 -2.32
C GLU A 302 -6.55 -20.63 -3.54
N THR A 303 -7.18 -21.15 -4.60
CA THR A 303 -6.50 -21.67 -5.80
C THR A 303 -6.36 -20.67 -6.95
N ARG A 304 -6.70 -19.40 -6.71
CA ARG A 304 -6.67 -18.36 -7.76
C ARG A 304 -5.77 -17.19 -7.36
N GLU A 305 -5.01 -16.70 -8.32
CA GLU A 305 -4.15 -15.52 -8.16
C GLU A 305 -4.71 -14.27 -8.85
N PHE A 306 -4.55 -13.12 -8.20
CA PHE A 306 -4.95 -11.80 -8.70
C PHE A 306 -3.72 -10.92 -8.90
N TYR A 307 -3.67 -10.20 -10.03
CA TYR A 307 -2.51 -9.42 -10.44
C TYR A 307 -2.81 -7.92 -10.42
N PRO A 308 -2.50 -7.19 -9.33
CA PRO A 308 -2.67 -5.74 -9.26
C PRO A 308 -1.53 -5.00 -9.98
N VAL A 309 -1.17 -5.39 -11.21
CA VAL A 309 -0.02 -4.85 -11.95
C VAL A 309 -0.27 -3.41 -12.38
N THR A 310 0.69 -2.53 -12.14
CA THR A 310 0.62 -1.10 -12.48
C THR A 310 0.87 -0.85 -13.97
N THR A 311 0.73 0.39 -14.43
CA THR A 311 0.84 0.74 -15.85
C THR A 311 2.25 0.56 -16.39
N THR A 312 3.28 0.97 -15.65
CA THR A 312 4.68 0.85 -16.12
C THR A 312 5.25 -0.55 -16.00
N ASP A 313 4.67 -1.42 -15.16
CA ASP A 313 5.10 -2.82 -15.01
C ASP A 313 4.43 -3.77 -16.03
N ASP A 314 3.49 -3.25 -16.82
CA ASP A 314 2.72 -4.00 -17.79
C ASP A 314 3.49 -4.13 -19.13
N PRO A 315 3.91 -5.34 -19.53
CA PRO A 315 4.67 -5.55 -20.76
C PRO A 315 3.88 -5.22 -22.03
N VAL A 316 2.56 -5.34 -21.99
CA VAL A 316 1.72 -5.05 -23.15
C VAL A 316 1.59 -3.55 -23.32
N ILE A 317 1.39 -2.80 -22.24
CA ILE A 317 1.38 -1.33 -22.31
C ILE A 317 2.74 -0.80 -22.77
N GLU A 318 3.85 -1.33 -22.23
CA GLU A 318 5.21 -0.97 -22.65
C GLU A 318 5.38 -1.17 -24.17
N ARG A 319 4.98 -2.34 -24.69
CA ARG A 319 5.01 -2.63 -26.12
C ARG A 319 4.15 -1.66 -26.94
N LEU A 320 2.91 -1.42 -26.53
CA LEU A 320 1.99 -0.52 -27.24
C LEU A 320 2.48 0.94 -27.23
N ALA A 321 3.21 1.35 -26.19
CA ALA A 321 3.85 2.64 -26.13
C ALA A 321 5.03 2.76 -27.10
N ILE A 322 5.89 1.74 -27.18
CA ILE A 322 7.00 1.68 -28.15
C ILE A 322 6.47 1.70 -29.59
N GLU A 323 5.36 1.00 -29.85
CA GLU A 323 4.66 1.01 -31.15
C GLU A 323 3.93 2.32 -31.46
N GLY A 324 3.94 3.31 -30.54
CA GLY A 324 3.31 4.62 -30.74
C GLY A 324 1.78 4.56 -30.85
N LYS A 325 1.13 3.58 -30.21
CA LYS A 325 -0.33 3.38 -30.32
C LYS A 325 -1.15 4.41 -29.53
N GLY A 326 -0.53 5.20 -28.66
CA GLY A 326 -1.16 6.21 -27.82
C GLY A 326 -0.21 7.31 -27.39
N THR A 327 -0.77 8.38 -26.84
CA THR A 327 0.00 9.46 -26.18
C THR A 327 -0.17 9.46 -24.67
N VAL A 328 -1.18 8.75 -24.15
CA VAL A 328 -1.46 8.60 -22.72
C VAL A 328 -1.68 7.13 -22.40
N PHE A 329 -1.04 6.62 -21.35
CA PHE A 329 -1.08 5.22 -20.94
C PHE A 329 -1.51 5.08 -19.49
N ALA A 330 -2.44 4.15 -19.21
CA ALA A 330 -2.99 3.92 -17.88
C ALA A 330 -3.64 2.52 -17.75
N THR A 331 -4.09 2.17 -16.54
CA THR A 331 -5.07 1.09 -16.32
C THR A 331 -6.47 1.66 -16.11
N ASP A 332 -7.52 0.85 -16.32
CA ASP A 332 -8.90 1.24 -16.05
C ASP A 332 -9.13 1.65 -14.59
N ALA A 333 -8.46 1.03 -13.62
CA ALA A 333 -8.51 1.38 -12.22
C ALA A 333 -8.02 2.82 -11.99
N ILE A 334 -6.93 3.23 -12.63
CA ILE A 334 -6.38 4.58 -12.56
C ILE A 334 -7.29 5.59 -13.27
N LEU A 335 -7.76 5.26 -14.48
CA LEU A 335 -8.67 6.13 -15.23
C LEU A 335 -9.99 6.33 -14.48
N ALA A 336 -10.63 5.25 -14.04
CA ALA A 336 -11.87 5.31 -13.28
C ALA A 336 -11.71 6.11 -11.98
N HIS A 337 -10.56 6.00 -11.31
CA HIS A 337 -10.25 6.78 -10.12
C HIS A 337 -10.23 8.28 -10.42
N LEU A 338 -9.51 8.72 -11.45
CA LEU A 338 -9.44 10.12 -11.85
C LEU A 338 -10.79 10.65 -12.36
N MET A 339 -11.46 9.90 -13.24
CA MET A 339 -12.77 10.26 -13.82
C MET A 339 -13.85 10.46 -12.76
N THR A 340 -13.75 9.77 -11.62
CA THR A 340 -14.77 9.81 -10.55
C THR A 340 -14.28 10.49 -9.27
N CYS A 341 -13.07 11.06 -9.30
CA CYS A 341 -12.42 11.64 -8.12
C CYS A 341 -13.19 12.79 -7.42
N PRO A 342 -14.14 13.52 -8.04
CA PRO A 342 -14.96 14.48 -7.30
C PRO A 342 -15.81 13.86 -6.18
N ARG A 343 -16.02 12.54 -6.20
CA ARG A 343 -16.72 11.80 -5.14
C ARG A 343 -15.79 11.33 -4.02
N SER A 344 -14.48 11.44 -4.19
CA SER A 344 -13.48 10.96 -3.23
C SER A 344 -13.40 11.81 -1.96
N VAL A 345 -13.35 11.13 -0.82
CA VAL A 345 -13.21 11.75 0.51
C VAL A 345 -11.87 11.39 1.13
N TYR A 346 -11.44 10.13 0.98
CA TYR A 346 -10.16 9.68 1.48
C TYR A 346 -9.01 10.19 0.62
N PRO A 347 -7.83 10.44 1.24
CA PRO A 347 -6.64 10.85 0.51
C PRO A 347 -6.11 9.69 -0.34
N TRP A 348 -5.61 10.04 -1.51
CA TRP A 348 -5.02 9.13 -2.50
C TRP A 348 -3.99 9.91 -3.32
N ASP A 349 -3.09 9.19 -3.97
CA ASP A 349 -2.13 9.75 -4.91
C ASP A 349 -1.93 8.85 -6.13
N ILE A 350 -1.60 9.47 -7.26
CA ILE A 350 -1.31 8.86 -8.55
C ILE A 350 -0.02 9.52 -9.07
N VAL A 351 0.92 8.70 -9.50
CA VAL A 351 2.19 9.14 -10.10
C VAL A 351 1.95 9.37 -11.59
N VAL A 352 2.53 10.42 -12.15
CA VAL A 352 2.52 10.67 -13.60
C VAL A 352 3.95 10.84 -14.07
N GLN A 353 4.35 10.07 -15.08
CA GLN A 353 5.64 10.20 -15.75
C GLN A 353 5.40 10.79 -17.13
N LYS A 354 5.99 11.97 -17.39
CA LYS A 354 6.00 12.60 -18.72
C LYS A 354 7.34 12.32 -19.38
N LEU A 355 7.31 11.60 -20.49
CA LEU A 355 8.49 11.27 -21.29
C LEU A 355 8.92 12.44 -22.19
N PRO A 356 10.17 12.46 -22.69
CA PRO A 356 10.65 13.45 -23.66
C PRO A 356 9.79 13.54 -24.93
N THR A 357 9.18 12.42 -25.32
CA THR A 357 8.26 12.34 -26.47
C THR A 357 6.94 13.08 -26.24
N GLY A 358 6.67 13.56 -25.03
CA GLY A 358 5.39 14.12 -24.60
C GLY A 358 4.39 13.08 -24.10
N ALA A 359 4.71 11.78 -24.19
CA ALA A 359 3.83 10.72 -23.71
C ALA A 359 3.66 10.75 -22.18
N LEU A 360 2.45 10.49 -21.71
CA LEU A 360 2.09 10.48 -20.30
C LEU A 360 1.77 9.06 -19.82
N PHE A 361 2.41 8.64 -18.73
CA PHE A 361 2.10 7.39 -18.03
C PHE A 361 1.48 7.72 -16.69
N PHE A 362 0.21 7.38 -16.50
CA PHE A 362 -0.46 7.49 -15.21
C PHE A 362 -0.31 6.16 -14.48
N ASP A 363 0.25 6.21 -13.29
CA ASP A 363 0.76 5.03 -12.59
C ASP A 363 0.41 5.10 -11.09
N LYS A 364 0.36 3.95 -10.42
CA LYS A 364 0.14 3.87 -8.96
C LYS A 364 1.40 3.36 -8.27
N ARG A 365 1.60 3.74 -7.01
CA ARG A 365 2.71 3.17 -6.21
C ARG A 365 2.37 1.77 -5.73
N ASP A 366 3.34 0.86 -5.78
CA ASP A 366 3.23 -0.50 -5.25
C ASP A 366 2.87 -0.56 -3.76
N ALA A 367 3.31 0.44 -2.99
CA ALA A 367 3.05 0.55 -1.55
C ALA A 367 1.81 1.38 -1.19
N SER A 368 0.99 1.76 -2.17
CA SER A 368 -0.21 2.57 -1.92
C SER A 368 -1.40 1.74 -1.44
N GLN A 369 -2.39 2.41 -0.85
CA GLN A 369 -3.69 1.80 -0.53
C GLN A 369 -4.63 1.72 -1.75
N PHE A 370 -4.13 1.99 -2.96
CA PHE A 370 -4.93 2.21 -4.16
C PHE A 370 -5.80 1.00 -4.55
N ASP A 371 -5.26 -0.20 -4.36
CA ASP A 371 -5.93 -1.46 -4.71
C ASP A 371 -6.94 -1.95 -3.67
N TYR A 372 -6.99 -1.31 -2.50
CA TYR A 372 -7.95 -1.68 -1.46
C TYR A 372 -9.28 -0.95 -1.61
N LEU A 373 -10.37 -1.66 -1.33
CA LEU A 373 -11.72 -1.12 -1.45
C LEU A 373 -12.08 -0.35 -0.19
N THR A 374 -12.54 0.89 -0.33
CA THR A 374 -13.00 1.68 0.82
C THR A 374 -14.37 1.21 1.30
N VAL A 375 -14.67 1.40 2.59
CA VAL A 375 -15.94 1.02 3.20
C VAL A 375 -16.52 2.22 3.93
N HIS A 376 -17.75 2.60 3.56
CA HIS A 376 -18.49 3.74 4.14
C HIS A 376 -17.73 5.08 4.05
N GLU A 377 -16.88 5.24 3.03
CA GLU A 377 -16.05 6.44 2.83
C GLU A 377 -16.87 7.73 2.73
N THR A 378 -18.01 7.69 2.03
CA THR A 378 -18.86 8.85 1.78
C THR A 378 -20.05 8.91 2.74
N SER A 379 -20.06 8.09 3.79
CA SER A 379 -21.05 8.16 4.86
C SER A 379 -20.96 9.50 5.60
N ASN A 380 -22.09 9.93 6.17
CA ASN A 380 -22.14 11.07 7.09
C ASN A 380 -21.29 10.84 8.35
N ALA A 381 -21.13 9.58 8.75
CA ALA A 381 -20.25 9.12 9.81
C ALA A 381 -19.41 7.98 9.22
N PRO A 382 -18.24 8.28 8.62
CA PRO A 382 -17.36 7.23 8.11
C PRO A 382 -16.66 6.52 9.29
N PRO A 383 -16.19 5.26 9.09
CA PRO A 383 -15.48 4.54 10.13
C PRO A 383 -14.26 5.34 10.58
N ALA A 384 -14.04 5.43 11.90
CA ALA A 384 -12.91 6.14 12.46
C ALA A 384 -11.71 5.19 12.66
N PRO A 385 -10.47 5.66 12.46
CA PRO A 385 -9.30 4.87 12.81
C PRO A 385 -9.33 4.51 14.30
N ALA A 386 -8.85 3.31 14.65
CA ALA A 386 -8.81 2.87 16.03
C ALA A 386 -7.91 3.80 16.85
N ARG A 387 -8.43 4.35 17.95
CA ARG A 387 -7.68 5.24 18.84
C ARG A 387 -6.66 4.47 19.66
N ASP A 388 -7.02 3.23 20.03
CA ASP A 388 -6.17 2.33 20.78
C ASP A 388 -5.95 1.03 19.98
N SER A 389 -4.71 0.80 19.58
CA SER A 389 -4.32 -0.41 18.85
C SER A 389 -4.21 -1.65 19.74
N SER A 390 -4.47 -1.54 21.04
CA SER A 390 -4.49 -2.68 21.97
C SER A 390 -5.88 -3.30 22.12
N ASN A 391 -6.93 -2.58 21.73
CA ASN A 391 -8.31 -3.09 21.78
C ASN A 391 -8.70 -3.73 20.45
N GLU A 392 -8.57 -5.05 20.36
CA GLU A 392 -8.87 -5.82 19.15
C GLU A 392 -10.33 -5.64 18.67
N ALA A 393 -11.29 -5.49 19.60
CA ALA A 393 -12.70 -5.28 19.27
C ALA A 393 -12.96 -3.94 18.55
N GLU A 394 -12.18 -2.91 18.84
CA GLU A 394 -12.24 -1.62 18.14
C GLU A 394 -11.49 -1.65 16.81
N LEU A 395 -10.44 -2.47 16.70
CA LEU A 395 -9.64 -2.61 15.49
C LEU A 395 -10.40 -3.30 14.35
N VAL A 396 -11.25 -4.28 14.63
CA VAL A 396 -11.96 -5.07 13.60
C VAL A 396 -12.76 -4.21 12.61
N ASN A 397 -13.27 -3.06 13.08
CA ASN A 397 -14.06 -2.13 12.26
C ASN A 397 -13.30 -0.83 11.93
N SER A 398 -11.96 -0.82 12.06
CA SER A 398 -11.14 0.29 11.57
C SER A 398 -11.21 0.38 10.02
N PRO A 399 -11.02 1.57 9.42
CA PRO A 399 -10.98 1.73 7.97
C PRO A 399 -10.02 0.77 7.30
N GLU A 400 -8.83 0.56 7.86
CA GLU A 400 -7.82 -0.33 7.28
C GLU A 400 -8.28 -1.80 7.30
N ARG A 401 -8.84 -2.28 8.41
CA ARG A 401 -9.31 -3.67 8.55
C ARG A 401 -10.52 -3.96 7.68
N LEU A 402 -11.47 -3.02 7.63
CA LEU A 402 -12.64 -3.10 6.76
C LEU A 402 -12.25 -3.08 5.28
N SER A 403 -11.22 -2.30 4.93
CA SER A 403 -10.75 -2.20 3.55
C SER A 403 -10.12 -3.51 3.06
N LEU A 404 -9.27 -4.12 3.89
CA LEU A 404 -8.70 -5.45 3.60
C LEU A 404 -9.79 -6.53 3.48
N GLU A 405 -10.76 -6.53 4.39
CA GLU A 405 -11.88 -7.46 4.34
C GLU A 405 -12.73 -7.28 3.07
N ALA A 406 -13.09 -6.05 2.71
CA ALA A 406 -13.88 -5.76 1.53
C ALA A 406 -13.18 -6.22 0.24
N THR A 407 -11.86 -6.01 0.14
CA THR A 407 -11.06 -6.49 -1.00
C THR A 407 -11.07 -8.01 -1.11
N MET A 408 -10.89 -8.74 0.01
CA MET A 408 -10.97 -10.20 -0.01
C MET A 408 -12.38 -10.70 -0.35
N ILE A 409 -13.43 -10.07 0.17
CA ILE A 409 -14.82 -10.39 -0.17
C ILE A 409 -15.04 -10.24 -1.69
N ASN A 410 -14.55 -9.15 -2.27
CA ASN A 410 -14.68 -8.90 -3.71
C ASN A 410 -13.94 -9.94 -4.55
N GLN A 411 -12.69 -10.26 -4.19
CA GLN A 411 -11.91 -11.32 -4.85
C GLN A 411 -12.61 -12.68 -4.79
N ASN A 412 -13.03 -13.10 -3.59
CA ASN A 412 -13.73 -14.37 -3.40
C ASN A 412 -15.05 -14.42 -4.19
N PHE A 413 -15.86 -13.38 -4.09
CA PHE A 413 -17.17 -13.31 -4.76
C PHE A 413 -17.03 -13.40 -6.28
N THR A 414 -16.13 -12.61 -6.87
CA THR A 414 -15.97 -12.53 -8.34
C THR A 414 -15.60 -13.87 -8.97
N GLN A 415 -14.88 -14.74 -8.26
CA GLN A 415 -14.53 -16.07 -8.76
C GLN A 415 -15.56 -17.13 -8.37
N GLN A 416 -16.18 -17.02 -7.19
CA GLN A 416 -17.16 -17.98 -6.70
C GLN A 416 -18.46 -18.02 -7.53
N ILE A 417 -18.85 -16.89 -8.15
CA ILE A 417 -20.05 -16.81 -8.99
C ILE A 417 -19.87 -17.41 -10.39
N LEU A 418 -18.69 -17.92 -10.71
CA LEU A 418 -18.37 -18.50 -12.01
C LEU A 418 -18.55 -20.03 -11.97
N ARG A 419 -18.80 -20.60 -13.14
CA ARG A 419 -18.85 -22.04 -13.36
C ARG A 419 -17.44 -22.61 -13.42
N SER A 420 -17.34 -23.94 -13.40
CA SER A 420 -16.08 -24.65 -13.58
C SER A 420 -15.37 -24.24 -14.88
N SER A 421 -14.04 -24.29 -14.85
CA SER A 421 -13.13 -24.01 -15.97
C SER A 421 -13.41 -24.83 -17.24
N LYS A 422 -14.24 -25.87 -17.18
CA LYS A 422 -14.74 -26.60 -18.35
C LYS A 422 -15.45 -25.68 -19.38
N TYR A 423 -16.02 -24.57 -18.92
CA TYR A 423 -16.75 -23.61 -19.78
C TYR A 423 -15.94 -22.33 -20.06
N ARG A 424 -14.61 -22.42 -19.99
CA ARG A 424 -13.70 -21.28 -20.16
C ARG A 424 -13.56 -20.87 -21.62
N THR A 425 -13.60 -19.56 -21.86
CA THR A 425 -13.27 -18.94 -23.15
C THR A 425 -11.91 -18.27 -23.05
N LYS A 426 -10.94 -18.71 -23.85
CA LYS A 426 -9.60 -18.12 -23.94
C LYS A 426 -9.57 -17.05 -25.05
N PHE A 427 -8.74 -16.02 -24.89
CA PHE A 427 -8.54 -14.97 -25.90
C PHE A 427 -7.20 -15.14 -26.63
N ASP A 428 -6.91 -14.21 -27.53
CA ASP A 428 -5.79 -14.24 -28.47
C ASP A 428 -4.44 -14.54 -27.79
N LEU A 429 -4.20 -13.94 -26.63
CA LEU A 429 -2.99 -14.15 -25.84
C LEU A 429 -3.31 -14.66 -24.43
N PRO A 430 -2.39 -15.40 -23.78
CA PRO A 430 -2.54 -15.80 -22.38
C PRO A 430 -2.49 -14.57 -21.45
N ASN A 431 -2.73 -14.79 -20.16
CA ASN A 431 -2.55 -13.75 -19.15
C ASN A 431 -1.06 -13.29 -19.16
N PRO A 432 -0.76 -11.99 -19.42
CA PRO A 432 0.60 -11.50 -19.59
C PRO A 432 1.39 -11.42 -18.27
N PHE A 433 0.75 -11.72 -17.14
CA PHE A 433 1.33 -11.65 -15.79
C PHE A 433 1.47 -13.03 -15.13
N TRP A 434 0.97 -14.08 -15.76
CA TRP A 434 1.04 -15.44 -15.23
C TRP A 434 2.07 -16.27 -16.02
N ASP A 435 2.86 -17.04 -15.28
CA ASP A 435 3.84 -17.98 -15.80
C ASP A 435 3.48 -19.38 -15.31
N GLU A 436 3.37 -20.34 -16.23
CA GLU A 436 2.96 -21.71 -15.91
C GLU A 436 4.04 -22.46 -15.12
N GLU A 437 5.31 -22.12 -15.32
CA GLU A 437 6.46 -22.78 -14.68
C GLU A 437 6.67 -22.32 -13.24
N ASP A 438 6.13 -21.15 -12.87
CA ASP A 438 6.46 -20.38 -11.66
C ASP A 438 5.19 -20.02 -10.85
N ASN A 439 4.21 -20.94 -10.76
CA ASN A 439 2.85 -20.62 -10.25
C ASN A 439 2.48 -21.17 -8.86
N ASP A 440 3.35 -21.89 -8.15
CA ASP A 440 3.07 -22.54 -6.85
C ASP A 440 1.78 -23.41 -6.84
N GLY A 441 1.36 -23.96 -7.99
CA GLY A 441 0.11 -24.70 -8.14
C GLY A 441 -1.15 -23.83 -8.18
N MET A 442 -1.01 -22.50 -8.31
CA MET A 442 -2.12 -21.55 -8.45
C MET A 442 -2.44 -21.28 -9.92
N GLU A 443 -3.73 -21.18 -10.23
CA GLU A 443 -4.18 -20.66 -11.53
C GLU A 443 -4.44 -19.15 -11.43
N PRO A 444 -4.33 -18.39 -12.52
CA PRO A 444 -4.82 -17.03 -12.54
C PRO A 444 -6.34 -16.99 -12.33
N ALA A 445 -6.84 -15.95 -11.68
CA ALA A 445 -8.26 -15.63 -11.62
C ALA A 445 -8.84 -15.49 -13.04
N SER A 446 -10.14 -15.80 -13.19
CA SER A 446 -10.88 -15.52 -14.43
C SER A 446 -10.95 -14.02 -14.66
N VAL A 447 -10.08 -13.54 -15.54
CA VAL A 447 -9.98 -12.16 -16.00
C VAL A 447 -9.51 -12.17 -17.45
N ALA A 448 -10.18 -11.37 -18.28
CA ALA A 448 -9.68 -10.98 -19.59
C ALA A 448 -9.24 -9.52 -19.56
N TYR A 449 -8.02 -9.28 -20.02
CA TYR A 449 -7.45 -7.95 -20.20
C TYR A 449 -7.71 -7.51 -21.64
N ARG A 450 -8.47 -6.43 -21.80
CA ARG A 450 -8.78 -5.81 -23.09
C ARG A 450 -8.04 -4.47 -23.15
N TYR A 451 -7.06 -4.36 -24.04
CA TYR A 451 -6.28 -3.13 -24.24
C TYR A 451 -7.00 -2.29 -25.28
N ARG A 452 -7.45 -1.10 -24.87
CA ARG A 452 -8.32 -0.25 -25.70
C ARG A 452 -7.69 1.11 -25.93
N ARG A 453 -7.87 1.63 -27.14
CA ARG A 453 -7.53 2.98 -27.53
C ARG A 453 -8.76 3.85 -27.57
N PHE A 454 -8.72 4.97 -26.87
CA PHE A 454 -9.75 6.00 -26.85
C PHE A 454 -9.20 7.26 -27.54
N ASP A 455 -9.70 7.58 -28.73
CA ASP A 455 -9.33 8.79 -29.44
C ASP A 455 -10.09 9.99 -28.86
N LEU A 456 -9.35 10.89 -28.23
CA LEU A 456 -9.89 12.09 -27.63
C LEU A 456 -9.87 13.29 -28.59
N GLY A 457 -9.29 13.16 -29.78
CA GLY A 457 -9.06 14.28 -30.70
C GLY A 457 -7.84 15.11 -30.33
N ASP A 458 -7.51 16.09 -31.18
CA ASP A 458 -6.39 17.02 -31.00
C ASP A 458 -5.03 16.32 -30.76
N GLY A 459 -4.84 15.15 -31.37
CA GLY A 459 -3.63 14.34 -31.20
C GLY A 459 -3.55 13.56 -29.87
N VAL A 460 -4.56 13.67 -29.01
CA VAL A 460 -4.62 12.96 -27.73
C VAL A 460 -5.33 11.61 -27.90
N SER A 461 -4.65 10.53 -27.54
CA SER A 461 -5.24 9.19 -27.49
C SER A 461 -4.79 8.44 -26.25
N ILE A 462 -5.75 7.88 -25.53
CA ILE A 462 -5.50 7.09 -24.32
C ILE A 462 -5.46 5.61 -24.70
N VAL A 463 -4.39 4.91 -24.34
CA VAL A 463 -4.32 3.45 -24.34
C VAL A 463 -4.46 2.96 -22.91
N ALA A 464 -5.44 2.10 -22.66
CA ALA A 464 -5.68 1.57 -21.33
C ALA A 464 -5.93 0.07 -21.31
N ARG A 465 -5.34 -0.60 -20.31
CA ARG A 465 -5.75 -1.97 -19.95
C ARG A 465 -7.08 -1.91 -19.20
N THR A 466 -8.07 -2.63 -19.69
CA THR A 466 -9.41 -2.77 -19.07
C THR A 466 -9.68 -4.23 -18.72
N GLU A 467 -10.54 -4.46 -17.72
CA GLU A 467 -10.74 -5.81 -17.16
C GLU A 467 -12.21 -6.28 -17.28
N LEU A 468 -12.38 -7.52 -17.74
CA LEU A 468 -13.65 -8.27 -17.74
C LEU A 468 -13.51 -9.49 -16.84
N HIS A 469 -14.60 -9.88 -16.16
CA HIS A 469 -14.56 -10.89 -15.09
C HIS A 469 -15.25 -12.22 -15.46
N GLY A 470 -16.20 -12.20 -16.41
CA GLY A 470 -16.78 -13.43 -16.93
C GLY A 470 -17.71 -13.21 -18.13
N LEU A 471 -18.32 -14.31 -18.59
CA LEU A 471 -19.34 -14.32 -19.63
C LEU A 471 -20.70 -14.67 -19.04
N ALA A 472 -21.72 -13.85 -19.25
CA ALA A 472 -23.09 -14.10 -18.79
C ALA A 472 -24.04 -14.21 -19.99
N LYS A 473 -25.07 -15.04 -19.90
CA LYS A 473 -26.04 -15.18 -20.99
C LYS A 473 -26.83 -13.89 -21.21
N ASP A 474 -27.12 -13.60 -22.47
CA ASP A 474 -28.08 -12.56 -22.85
C ASP A 474 -29.50 -13.02 -22.50
N ARG A 475 -30.04 -12.46 -21.42
CA ARG A 475 -31.43 -12.75 -21.00
C ARG A 475 -32.47 -12.03 -21.89
N GLN A 476 -32.07 -11.20 -22.87
CA GLN A 476 -33.01 -10.56 -23.79
C GLN A 476 -33.65 -11.52 -24.81
N LYS A 477 -33.18 -12.77 -24.94
CA LYS A 477 -33.88 -13.86 -25.66
C LYS A 477 -34.65 -14.80 -24.72
N ALA A 478 -35.35 -14.26 -23.71
CA ALA A 478 -36.47 -15.00 -23.13
C ALA A 478 -37.62 -14.98 -24.15
N ASP A 479 -37.89 -16.13 -24.76
CA ASP A 479 -38.86 -16.39 -25.81
C ASP A 479 -40.25 -15.74 -25.54
N THR A 480 -40.45 -14.52 -26.04
CA THR A 480 -41.72 -13.77 -25.95
C THR A 480 -42.82 -14.34 -26.85
N SER A 481 -42.55 -15.44 -27.58
CA SER A 481 -43.56 -16.14 -28.38
C SER A 481 -44.71 -16.72 -27.56
N LYS A 482 -44.61 -16.73 -26.22
CA LYS A 482 -45.67 -17.20 -25.31
C LYS A 482 -46.45 -16.10 -24.58
N ILE A 483 -46.22 -14.82 -24.89
CA ILE A 483 -47.08 -13.73 -24.40
C ILE A 483 -48.03 -13.33 -25.54
N VAL A 484 -49.19 -13.96 -25.56
CA VAL A 484 -50.32 -13.53 -26.40
C VAL A 484 -50.88 -12.25 -25.77
N THR A 485 -50.52 -11.09 -26.32
CA THR A 485 -51.36 -9.89 -26.23
C THR A 485 -51.26 -9.09 -27.53
N ASN A 486 -52.39 -9.02 -28.22
CA ASN A 486 -52.63 -8.23 -29.42
C ASN A 486 -52.47 -6.73 -29.13
N VAL A 487 -51.37 -6.10 -29.56
CA VAL A 487 -51.38 -4.67 -29.97
C VAL A 487 -50.33 -4.44 -31.06
N SER A 488 -50.76 -3.73 -32.09
CA SER A 488 -50.20 -3.43 -33.40
C SER A 488 -48.73 -3.02 -33.49
N ALA A 489 -48.12 -3.52 -34.57
CA ALA A 489 -46.87 -3.12 -35.16
C ALA A 489 -46.89 -1.68 -35.71
N ASN A 490 -45.81 -0.92 -35.50
CA ASN A 490 -44.92 -0.41 -36.56
C ASN A 490 -44.04 0.73 -36.04
N LYS A 491 -42.76 0.44 -35.78
CA LYS A 491 -41.69 1.44 -35.87
C LYS A 491 -40.40 0.75 -36.28
N LYS A 492 -40.05 0.84 -37.57
CA LYS A 492 -38.73 0.43 -38.09
C LYS A 492 -37.65 1.20 -37.35
N LYS A 493 -36.88 0.52 -36.51
CA LYS A 493 -35.69 1.06 -35.84
C LYS A 493 -34.54 1.00 -36.84
N LYS A 494 -33.96 2.16 -37.17
CA LYS A 494 -32.69 2.26 -37.92
C LYS A 494 -31.62 1.50 -37.14
N VAL A 495 -31.02 0.49 -37.75
CA VAL A 495 -29.82 -0.17 -37.26
C VAL A 495 -28.69 0.86 -37.36
N LYS A 496 -28.14 1.28 -36.22
CA LYS A 496 -26.82 1.93 -36.19
C LYS A 496 -25.79 0.82 -36.45
N ALA A 497 -24.80 1.11 -37.28
CA ALA A 497 -23.70 0.20 -37.55
C ALA A 497 -23.05 -0.25 -36.22
N ALA A 498 -23.17 -1.53 -35.91
CA ALA A 498 -22.41 -2.17 -34.85
C ALA A 498 -21.02 -2.49 -35.39
N ASN A 499 -19.98 -2.30 -34.57
CA ASN A 499 -18.62 -2.72 -34.92
C ASN A 499 -18.58 -4.25 -35.03
N PRO A 500 -18.02 -4.85 -36.11
CA PRO A 500 -18.00 -6.30 -36.32
C PRO A 500 -17.10 -7.13 -35.37
N LEU A 501 -16.70 -6.61 -34.21
CA LEU A 501 -15.72 -7.23 -33.29
C LEU A 501 -16.24 -7.39 -31.85
N ASP A 502 -17.55 -7.24 -31.61
CA ASP A 502 -18.20 -7.43 -30.31
C ASP A 502 -18.84 -8.82 -30.11
N GLU A 503 -18.52 -9.82 -30.94
CA GLU A 503 -19.17 -11.14 -30.86
C GLU A 503 -18.56 -12.00 -29.76
N ALA A 504 -19.04 -11.81 -28.53
CA ALA A 504 -19.07 -12.90 -27.55
C ALA A 504 -19.75 -14.14 -28.18
N PRO A 505 -19.42 -15.38 -27.74
CA PRO A 505 -20.03 -16.60 -28.28
C PRO A 505 -21.55 -16.44 -28.38
N GLU A 506 -22.17 -16.84 -29.50
CA GLU A 506 -23.54 -16.48 -29.87
C GLU A 506 -24.54 -16.56 -28.68
N GLY A 507 -24.92 -15.41 -28.13
CA GLY A 507 -25.84 -15.28 -26.99
C GLY A 507 -25.21 -15.05 -25.60
N ASP A 508 -23.89 -15.04 -25.47
CA ASP A 508 -23.18 -14.63 -24.25
C ASP A 508 -22.83 -13.13 -24.31
N GLN A 509 -22.62 -12.52 -23.15
CA GLN A 509 -22.35 -11.11 -22.92
C GLN A 509 -21.20 -10.95 -21.93
N TYR A 510 -20.28 -10.04 -22.23
CA TYR A 510 -19.19 -9.69 -21.31
C TYR A 510 -19.75 -9.06 -20.04
N MET A 511 -19.25 -9.51 -18.89
CA MET A 511 -19.66 -8.97 -17.60
C MET A 511 -18.48 -8.53 -16.74
N THR A 512 -18.77 -7.54 -15.90
CA THR A 512 -17.96 -7.21 -14.72
C THR A 512 -18.71 -7.62 -13.47
N ALA A 513 -17.99 -7.93 -12.40
CA ALA A 513 -18.58 -8.36 -11.14
C ALA A 513 -17.89 -7.67 -9.95
N PHE A 514 -18.70 -7.27 -8.97
CA PHE A 514 -18.23 -6.60 -7.75
C PHE A 514 -19.06 -7.04 -6.55
N ALA A 515 -18.53 -6.87 -5.34
CA ALA A 515 -19.22 -7.21 -4.10
C ALA A 515 -19.32 -6.01 -3.15
N LEU A 516 -20.55 -5.61 -2.82
CA LEU A 516 -20.82 -4.76 -1.68
C LEU A 516 -20.78 -5.60 -0.39
N ASN A 517 -20.34 -4.98 0.70
CA ASN A 517 -20.13 -5.64 1.98
C ASN A 517 -20.86 -4.95 3.14
N GLU A 518 -21.62 -5.71 3.92
CA GLU A 518 -22.23 -5.30 5.20
C GLU A 518 -21.44 -5.96 6.36
N TYR A 519 -20.78 -5.14 7.17
CA TYR A 519 -19.98 -5.63 8.31
C TYR A 519 -20.73 -5.53 9.65
N ASP A 520 -21.63 -4.58 9.79
CA ASP A 520 -22.49 -4.41 10.96
C ASP A 520 -23.86 -3.88 10.51
N PRO A 521 -24.93 -4.70 10.58
CA PRO A 521 -26.29 -4.27 10.26
C PRO A 521 -26.78 -3.11 11.15
N SER A 522 -26.16 -2.94 12.32
CA SER A 522 -26.44 -1.86 13.26
C SER A 522 -25.52 -0.66 13.07
N TYR A 523 -24.69 -0.59 12.02
CA TYR A 523 -23.76 0.53 11.81
C TYR A 523 -24.47 1.89 11.78
N GLY A 524 -25.73 1.93 11.33
CA GLY A 524 -26.55 3.14 11.42
C GLY A 524 -26.89 3.57 12.86
N GLY A 525 -26.72 2.72 13.88
CA GLY A 525 -26.99 2.97 15.30
C GLY A 525 -25.85 2.61 16.27
N SER A 526 -24.62 2.40 15.78
CA SER A 526 -23.45 2.09 16.61
C SER A 526 -23.11 3.25 17.55
N ALA A 527 -22.56 2.95 18.73
CA ALA A 527 -22.19 3.91 19.78
C ALA A 527 -21.15 4.96 19.36
N SER A 528 -20.48 4.77 18.21
CA SER A 528 -19.55 5.75 17.61
C SER A 528 -20.22 6.67 16.56
N ALA A 529 -21.43 6.36 16.12
CA ALA A 529 -22.27 7.25 15.34
C ALA A 529 -23.18 8.05 16.30
N PRO A 530 -23.51 9.33 16.01
CA PRO A 530 -24.60 10.00 16.73
C PRO A 530 -25.83 9.09 16.66
N PRO A 531 -26.63 8.98 17.74
CA PRO A 531 -27.80 8.10 17.76
C PRO A 531 -28.62 8.41 16.52
N ALA A 532 -28.63 7.49 15.56
CA ALA A 532 -29.48 7.69 14.42
C ALA A 532 -30.91 7.75 14.92
N ARG A 533 -31.73 8.52 14.21
CA ARG A 533 -33.17 8.45 14.38
C ARG A 533 -33.58 6.97 14.33
N PRO A 534 -34.46 6.51 15.23
CA PRO A 534 -35.02 5.16 15.16
C PRO A 534 -35.43 4.85 13.71
N GLY A 535 -34.83 3.80 13.11
CA GLY A 535 -35.10 3.39 11.72
C GLY A 535 -34.11 3.83 10.63
N ALA A 536 -32.96 4.42 10.94
CA ALA A 536 -32.00 4.84 9.90
C ALA A 536 -31.00 3.74 9.45
N ALA A 537 -30.83 2.67 10.22
CA ALA A 537 -29.95 1.56 9.85
C ALA A 537 -30.74 0.55 8.99
N ILE A 538 -30.28 0.28 7.77
CA ILE A 538 -30.90 -0.69 6.87
C ILE A 538 -30.19 -2.04 7.03
N ASN A 539 -30.84 -2.99 7.70
CA ASN A 539 -30.37 -4.38 7.80
C ASN A 539 -30.67 -5.12 6.49
N TRP A 540 -29.62 -5.59 5.80
CA TRP A 540 -29.79 -6.23 4.50
C TRP A 540 -30.61 -7.52 4.57
N ARG A 541 -30.47 -8.31 5.65
CA ARG A 541 -31.22 -9.58 5.80
C ARG A 541 -32.74 -9.38 5.87
N GLU A 542 -33.18 -8.21 6.31
CA GLU A 542 -34.61 -7.89 6.39
C GLU A 542 -35.11 -7.18 5.13
N LYS A 543 -34.24 -6.43 4.46
CA LYS A 543 -34.64 -5.42 3.47
C LYS A 543 -34.24 -5.74 2.04
N ILE A 544 -33.23 -6.57 1.78
CA ILE A 544 -32.74 -6.76 0.41
C ILE A 544 -33.78 -7.43 -0.50
N ASP A 545 -34.56 -8.40 0.00
CA ASP A 545 -35.56 -9.11 -0.81
C ASP A 545 -36.82 -8.28 -1.07
N SER A 546 -37.20 -7.39 -0.15
CA SER A 546 -38.46 -6.62 -0.21
C SER A 546 -38.27 -5.15 -0.61
N GLN A 547 -37.10 -4.59 -0.34
CA GLN A 547 -36.75 -3.17 -0.48
C GLN A 547 -35.34 -3.01 -1.05
N ALA A 548 -34.99 -3.80 -2.07
CA ALA A 548 -33.67 -3.81 -2.69
C ALA A 548 -33.20 -2.40 -3.12
N GLY A 549 -34.13 -1.56 -3.61
CA GLY A 549 -33.85 -0.18 -3.97
C GLY A 549 -33.47 0.71 -2.79
N ALA A 550 -34.03 0.48 -1.59
CA ALA A 550 -33.66 1.21 -0.38
C ALA A 550 -32.28 0.81 0.13
N VAL A 551 -31.94 -0.48 0.07
CA VAL A 551 -30.59 -0.97 0.38
C VAL A 551 -29.58 -0.33 -0.57
N LEU A 552 -29.82 -0.40 -1.88
CA LEU A 552 -28.95 0.20 -2.88
C LEU A 552 -28.82 1.71 -2.69
N ALA A 553 -29.89 2.44 -2.39
CA ALA A 553 -29.84 3.88 -2.13
C ALA A 553 -28.97 4.23 -0.91
N SER A 554 -29.01 3.42 0.15
CA SER A 554 -28.10 3.56 1.30
C SER A 554 -26.65 3.33 0.89
N GLU A 555 -26.39 2.28 0.10
CA GLU A 555 -25.05 1.99 -0.39
C GLU A 555 -24.50 3.06 -1.34
N LEU A 556 -25.34 3.63 -2.19
CA LEU A 556 -24.98 4.76 -3.05
C LEU A 556 -24.58 6.00 -2.27
N LYS A 557 -25.18 6.20 -1.10
CA LYS A 557 -24.81 7.29 -0.20
C LYS A 557 -23.51 7.00 0.54
N ASN A 558 -23.35 5.79 1.07
CA ASN A 558 -22.22 5.47 1.96
C ASN A 558 -20.94 5.09 1.20
N ASN A 559 -21.07 4.56 -0.01
CA ASN A 559 -19.99 4.02 -0.85
C ASN A 559 -19.97 4.66 -2.25
N SER A 560 -20.31 5.96 -2.36
CA SER A 560 -20.54 6.65 -3.64
C SER A 560 -19.34 6.61 -4.59
N PHE A 561 -18.13 6.82 -4.06
CA PHE A 561 -16.90 6.81 -4.86
C PHE A 561 -16.56 5.40 -5.35
N LYS A 562 -16.66 4.39 -4.48
CA LYS A 562 -16.43 2.98 -4.82
C LYS A 562 -17.36 2.51 -5.93
N LEU A 563 -18.67 2.77 -5.80
CA LEU A 563 -19.65 2.40 -6.82
C LEU A 563 -19.41 3.14 -8.15
N ALA A 564 -19.07 4.42 -8.10
CA ALA A 564 -18.75 5.19 -9.31
C ALA A 564 -17.51 4.63 -10.04
N LYS A 565 -16.44 4.25 -9.32
CA LYS A 565 -15.25 3.62 -9.91
C LYS A 565 -15.61 2.33 -10.62
N TRP A 566 -16.36 1.43 -9.97
CA TRP A 566 -16.77 0.17 -10.57
C TRP A 566 -17.60 0.38 -11.84
N THR A 567 -18.55 1.31 -11.81
CA THR A 567 -19.33 1.65 -13.01
C THR A 567 -18.47 2.22 -14.12
N ALA A 568 -17.50 3.08 -13.80
CA ALA A 568 -16.56 3.62 -14.77
C ALA A 568 -15.67 2.52 -15.38
N GLN A 569 -15.17 1.58 -14.57
CA GLN A 569 -14.42 0.41 -15.06
C GLN A 569 -15.27 -0.44 -16.01
N SER A 570 -16.52 -0.74 -15.64
CA SER A 570 -17.45 -1.49 -16.51
C SER A 570 -17.70 -0.80 -17.85
N LEU A 571 -17.84 0.53 -17.86
CA LEU A 571 -18.03 1.31 -19.08
C LEU A 571 -16.76 1.32 -19.95
N LEU A 572 -15.59 1.52 -19.34
CA LEU A 572 -14.29 1.50 -20.04
C LEU A 572 -14.00 0.14 -20.66
N ALA A 573 -14.30 -0.96 -19.95
CA ALA A 573 -14.14 -2.32 -20.45
C ALA A 573 -15.14 -2.70 -21.57
N GLY A 574 -16.22 -1.91 -21.72
CA GLY A 574 -17.30 -2.23 -22.65
C GLY A 574 -18.10 -3.45 -22.21
N ALA A 575 -18.29 -3.63 -20.91
CA ALA A 575 -19.12 -4.70 -20.37
C ALA A 575 -20.60 -4.45 -20.68
N SER A 576 -21.33 -5.51 -21.03
CA SER A 576 -22.79 -5.44 -21.25
C SER A 576 -23.55 -5.63 -19.94
N GLN A 577 -22.98 -6.39 -19.00
CA GLN A 577 -23.57 -6.62 -17.68
C GLN A 577 -22.60 -6.24 -16.55
N MET A 578 -23.14 -5.69 -15.47
CA MET A 578 -22.47 -5.45 -14.20
C MET A 578 -23.21 -6.23 -13.11
N LYS A 579 -22.55 -7.22 -12.52
CA LYS A 579 -23.06 -8.02 -11.40
C LYS A 579 -22.60 -7.39 -10.08
N ILE A 580 -23.54 -7.17 -9.16
CA ILE A 580 -23.25 -6.69 -7.80
C ILE A 580 -23.77 -7.69 -6.79
N GLY A 581 -22.86 -8.31 -6.04
CA GLY A 581 -23.16 -9.16 -4.90
C GLY A 581 -23.38 -8.35 -3.62
N PHE A 582 -24.36 -8.76 -2.82
CA PHE A 582 -24.62 -8.22 -1.48
C PHE A 582 -24.14 -9.25 -0.46
N VAL A 583 -22.94 -9.04 0.07
CA VAL A 583 -22.28 -9.96 1.01
C VAL A 583 -22.32 -9.39 2.41
N SER A 584 -22.73 -10.18 3.40
CA SER A 584 -22.78 -9.76 4.81
C SER A 584 -21.97 -10.71 5.68
N ARG A 585 -21.35 -10.21 6.76
CA ARG A 585 -20.78 -11.09 7.80
C ARG A 585 -21.88 -11.99 8.38
N ILE A 586 -21.58 -13.25 8.72
CA ILE A 586 -22.55 -14.13 9.41
C ILE A 586 -22.90 -13.54 10.79
N SER A 587 -21.87 -13.11 11.52
CA SER A 587 -21.99 -12.40 12.79
C SER A 587 -21.23 -11.08 12.70
N PRO A 588 -21.77 -9.94 13.19
CA PRO A 588 -21.09 -8.64 13.13
C PRO A 588 -19.69 -8.63 13.76
N LYS A 589 -19.44 -9.55 14.70
CA LYS A 589 -18.15 -9.71 15.38
C LYS A 589 -17.19 -10.67 14.66
N ASN A 590 -17.68 -11.49 13.73
CA ASN A 590 -16.86 -12.47 13.02
C ASN A 590 -16.45 -11.94 11.64
N VAL A 591 -15.18 -11.59 11.52
CA VAL A 591 -14.55 -11.02 10.31
C VAL A 591 -14.18 -12.05 9.24
N TYR A 592 -14.39 -13.34 9.51
CA TYR A 592 -13.87 -14.45 8.71
C TYR A 592 -14.95 -15.22 7.96
N GLU A 593 -16.21 -15.09 8.38
CA GLU A 593 -17.33 -15.81 7.81
C GLU A 593 -18.35 -14.85 7.20
N HIS A 594 -18.61 -15.05 5.91
CA HIS A 594 -19.49 -14.19 5.12
C HIS A 594 -20.51 -15.02 4.37
N VAL A 595 -21.61 -14.38 4.02
CA VAL A 595 -22.69 -14.99 3.26
C VAL A 595 -23.18 -14.02 2.18
N VAL A 596 -23.39 -14.54 0.97
CA VAL A 596 -24.02 -13.84 -0.14
C VAL A 596 -25.52 -13.87 0.08
N LEU A 597 -26.12 -12.70 0.22
CA LEU A 597 -27.56 -12.53 0.46
C LEU A 597 -28.35 -12.35 -0.84
N ALA A 598 -27.76 -11.69 -1.84
CA ALA A 598 -28.37 -11.46 -3.15
C ALA A 598 -27.30 -11.13 -4.19
N THR A 599 -27.65 -11.34 -5.46
CA THR A 599 -26.88 -10.85 -6.62
C THR A 599 -27.82 -10.03 -7.49
N GLN A 600 -27.43 -8.80 -7.82
CA GLN A 600 -28.19 -7.94 -8.74
C GLN A 600 -27.40 -7.74 -10.03
N THR A 601 -28.12 -7.65 -11.16
CA THR A 601 -27.54 -7.43 -12.48
C THR A 601 -28.01 -6.09 -13.02
N TYR A 602 -27.08 -5.31 -13.56
CA TYR A 602 -27.37 -4.04 -14.20
C TYR A 602 -26.70 -3.95 -15.56
N SER A 603 -27.28 -3.14 -16.46
CA SER A 603 -26.51 -2.54 -17.56
C SER A 603 -25.62 -1.44 -16.96
N PRO A 604 -24.30 -1.39 -17.26
CA PRO A 604 -23.43 -0.34 -16.74
C PRO A 604 -23.91 1.07 -17.11
N MET A 605 -24.51 1.23 -18.30
CA MET A 605 -25.02 2.51 -18.77
C MET A 605 -26.25 2.97 -17.98
N ASP A 606 -27.18 2.06 -17.68
CA ASP A 606 -28.37 2.36 -16.90
C ASP A 606 -28.01 2.63 -15.43
N PHE A 607 -27.07 1.84 -14.89
CA PHE A 607 -26.58 2.05 -13.53
C PHE A 607 -25.85 3.39 -13.42
N ALA A 608 -25.02 3.77 -14.39
CA ALA A 608 -24.38 5.09 -14.44
C ALA A 608 -25.42 6.24 -14.36
N ALA A 609 -26.51 6.14 -15.11
CA ALA A 609 -27.61 7.09 -15.03
C ALA A 609 -28.26 7.11 -13.63
N GLN A 610 -28.54 5.94 -13.05
CA GLN A 610 -29.13 5.80 -11.72
C GLN A 610 -28.26 6.44 -10.61
N ILE A 611 -26.94 6.32 -10.72
CA ILE A 611 -26.00 6.88 -9.75
C ILE A 611 -25.55 8.31 -10.09
N THR A 612 -26.17 8.96 -11.07
CA THR A 612 -25.83 10.30 -11.56
C THR A 612 -24.37 10.46 -12.03
N LEU A 613 -23.82 9.40 -12.65
CA LEU A 613 -22.49 9.41 -13.26
C LEU A 613 -22.62 9.67 -14.77
N SER A 614 -22.23 10.87 -15.20
CA SER A 614 -22.21 11.25 -16.61
C SER A 614 -20.88 10.87 -17.26
N GLN A 615 -20.94 10.11 -18.37
CA GLN A 615 -19.75 9.80 -19.16
C GLN A 615 -19.05 11.05 -19.70
N GLY A 616 -19.82 12.08 -20.09
CA GLY A 616 -19.24 13.34 -20.55
C GLY A 616 -18.38 13.99 -19.46
N ASN A 617 -18.88 14.05 -18.22
CA ASN A 617 -18.12 14.60 -17.10
C ASN A 617 -16.88 13.74 -16.77
N MET A 618 -16.97 12.41 -16.89
CA MET A 618 -15.83 11.52 -16.70
C MET A 618 -14.71 11.87 -17.68
N TRP A 619 -15.01 11.96 -18.98
CA TRP A 619 -14.03 12.31 -20.00
C TRP A 619 -13.52 13.75 -19.86
N GLY A 620 -14.39 14.69 -19.48
CA GLY A 620 -13.99 16.07 -19.23
C GLY A 620 -12.99 16.23 -18.08
N ILE A 621 -13.16 15.47 -17.00
CA ILE A 621 -12.18 15.44 -15.90
C ILE A 621 -10.86 14.80 -16.35
N MET A 622 -10.91 13.71 -17.12
CA MET A 622 -9.68 13.08 -17.62
C MET A 622 -8.91 14.02 -18.57
N ARG A 623 -9.61 14.68 -19.49
CA ARG A 623 -9.02 15.67 -20.40
C ARG A 623 -8.42 16.85 -19.66
N LEU A 624 -9.06 17.32 -18.59
CA LEU A 624 -8.50 18.35 -17.74
C LEU A 624 -7.13 17.92 -17.19
N PHE A 625 -7.02 16.71 -16.62
CA PHE A 625 -5.74 16.24 -16.10
C PHE A 625 -4.68 16.14 -17.20
N ILE A 626 -5.02 15.64 -18.39
CA ILE A 626 -4.07 15.57 -19.52
C ILE A 626 -3.58 16.97 -19.91
N LYS A 627 -4.49 17.94 -20.07
CA LYS A 627 -4.15 19.33 -20.41
C LYS A 627 -3.26 20.00 -19.37
N LEU A 628 -3.45 19.70 -18.08
CA LEU A 628 -2.59 20.24 -17.01
C LEU A 628 -1.13 19.78 -17.12
N PHE A 629 -0.84 18.69 -17.85
CA PHE A 629 0.52 18.23 -18.11
C PHE A 629 1.06 18.62 -19.50
N GLU A 630 0.24 19.20 -20.37
CA GLU A 630 0.64 19.55 -21.74
C GLU A 630 1.82 20.52 -21.75
N ASP A 631 1.72 21.60 -20.98
CA ASP A 631 2.75 22.65 -20.87
C ASP A 631 3.84 22.35 -19.83
N GLN A 632 3.74 21.23 -19.10
CA GLN A 632 4.73 20.87 -18.09
C GLN A 632 5.98 20.27 -18.74
N PRO A 633 7.19 20.50 -18.21
CA PRO A 633 8.39 19.84 -18.73
C PRO A 633 8.32 18.32 -18.55
N GLU A 634 9.19 17.58 -19.24
CA GLU A 634 9.40 16.17 -18.95
C GLU A 634 9.78 15.94 -17.47
N GLY A 635 9.45 14.77 -16.94
CA GLY A 635 9.77 14.40 -15.57
C GLY A 635 8.64 13.71 -14.83
N LYS A 636 8.80 13.65 -13.50
CA LYS A 636 7.91 12.91 -12.60
C LYS A 636 7.01 13.86 -11.82
N TYR A 637 5.75 13.48 -11.71
CA TYR A 637 4.71 14.25 -11.06
C TYR A 637 3.87 13.38 -10.13
N VAL A 638 3.20 14.03 -9.18
CA VAL A 638 2.26 13.39 -8.26
C VAL A 638 0.97 14.19 -8.22
N ILE A 639 -0.13 13.55 -8.58
CA ILE A 639 -1.49 14.03 -8.34
C ILE A 639 -1.89 13.50 -6.97
N MET A 640 -2.23 14.36 -6.01
CA MET A 640 -2.65 13.92 -4.69
C MET A 640 -3.90 14.63 -4.18
N ARG A 641 -4.78 13.88 -3.53
CA ARG A 641 -6.01 14.35 -2.89
C ARG A 641 -5.73 14.78 -1.45
N ASP A 642 -6.08 16.03 -1.13
CA ASP A 642 -5.95 16.56 0.23
C ASP A 642 -6.80 15.76 1.24
N PRO A 643 -6.24 15.36 2.40
CA PRO A 643 -6.95 14.51 3.35
C PRO A 643 -8.22 15.13 3.96
N ASN A 644 -8.30 16.46 4.01
CA ASN A 644 -9.28 17.19 4.84
C ASN A 644 -10.11 18.22 4.05
N ARG A 645 -9.63 18.70 2.90
CA ARG A 645 -10.32 19.64 2.00
C ARG A 645 -10.65 18.95 0.69
N ALA A 646 -11.72 19.31 -0.02
CA ALA A 646 -12.11 18.69 -1.31
C ALA A 646 -11.27 19.18 -2.51
N ILE A 647 -9.94 19.02 -2.42
CA ILE A 647 -8.96 19.57 -3.35
C ILE A 647 -7.97 18.50 -3.77
N VAL A 648 -7.54 18.56 -5.03
CA VAL A 648 -6.44 17.78 -5.60
C VAL A 648 -5.28 18.74 -5.91
N ARG A 649 -4.06 18.32 -5.64
CA ARG A 649 -2.84 19.09 -5.96
C ARG A 649 -1.96 18.27 -6.88
N ILE A 650 -1.32 18.95 -7.82
CA ILE A 650 -0.31 18.38 -8.70
C ILE A 650 1.05 18.93 -8.25
N TYR A 651 2.02 18.04 -8.04
CA TYR A 651 3.40 18.41 -7.75
C TYR A 651 4.33 17.83 -8.81
N GLY A 652 5.32 18.62 -9.24
CA GLY A 652 6.52 18.10 -9.88
C GLY A 652 7.50 17.65 -8.79
N VAL A 653 8.07 16.47 -8.95
CA VAL A 653 8.92 15.82 -7.95
C VAL A 653 10.25 15.38 -8.58
N PRO A 654 11.35 15.26 -7.81
CA PRO A 654 12.59 14.69 -8.31
C PRO A 654 12.37 13.30 -8.93
N VAL A 655 13.15 12.96 -9.96
CA VAL A 655 13.00 11.69 -10.71
C VAL A 655 13.09 10.47 -9.78
N GLY A 656 14.07 10.45 -8.87
CA GLY A 656 14.24 9.40 -7.86
C GLY A 656 13.18 9.32 -6.77
N THR A 657 12.15 10.19 -6.79
CA THR A 657 11.06 10.12 -5.80
C THR A 657 10.31 8.80 -5.93
N PHE A 658 10.21 8.03 -4.84
CA PHE A 658 9.64 6.66 -4.78
C PHE A 658 10.46 5.55 -5.43
N GLU A 659 11.66 5.84 -5.93
CA GLU A 659 12.64 4.80 -6.22
C GLU A 659 13.29 4.39 -4.90
N GLU A 660 13.42 3.09 -4.67
CA GLU A 660 14.29 2.59 -3.60
C GLU A 660 15.70 2.95 -4.04
N SER A 661 16.43 3.71 -3.22
CA SER A 661 17.82 4.03 -3.53
C SER A 661 18.61 2.73 -3.49
N ASP A 662 18.86 2.16 -4.67
CA ASP A 662 20.01 1.29 -4.87
C ASP A 662 21.20 2.08 -4.33
N GLY A 663 21.83 1.59 -3.27
CA GLY A 663 23.02 2.22 -2.70
C GLY A 663 24.13 2.18 -3.74
N SER A 664 24.17 3.19 -4.61
CA SER A 664 25.29 3.43 -5.50
C SER A 664 26.48 3.78 -4.63
N GLU A 665 27.45 2.88 -4.61
CA GLU A 665 28.83 3.12 -4.23
C GLU A 665 29.27 4.43 -4.91
N ASP A 666 29.43 5.46 -4.08
CA ASP A 666 30.14 6.68 -4.45
C ASP A 666 31.62 6.31 -4.37
N ASP A 667 32.18 5.84 -5.50
CA ASP A 667 33.62 5.75 -5.68
C ASP A 667 34.17 7.19 -5.74
N GLY A 668 34.35 7.77 -4.57
CA GLY A 668 35.19 8.94 -4.36
C GLY A 668 36.64 8.55 -4.62
N GLU A 669 37.09 8.71 -5.86
CA GLU A 669 38.52 8.77 -6.17
C GLU A 669 39.07 10.13 -5.70
N ASP A 670 39.52 10.14 -4.45
CA ASP A 670 40.30 11.21 -3.86
C ASP A 670 41.72 11.14 -4.44
N GLY A 671 42.02 12.01 -5.41
CA GLY A 671 43.40 12.27 -5.80
C GLY A 671 44.16 13.04 -4.71
N SER A 672 45.21 12.43 -4.12
CA SER A 672 46.46 13.14 -3.75
C SER A 672 47.57 12.20 -3.26
N GLY A 673 48.81 12.44 -3.74
CA GLY A 673 50.08 11.96 -3.18
C GLY A 673 50.83 10.96 -4.06
N SER A 674 51.53 11.39 -5.12
CA SER A 674 52.96 11.77 -5.11
C SER A 674 53.86 10.71 -4.46
N ASP A 675 54.57 9.94 -5.28
CA ASP A 675 56.02 9.83 -5.13
C ASP A 675 56.71 9.67 -6.48
N ASN A 676 57.78 10.45 -6.62
CA ASN A 676 58.71 10.51 -7.73
C ASN A 676 59.53 9.22 -7.79
N ASP A 677 59.84 8.74 -8.99
CA ASP A 677 61.19 8.32 -9.32
C ASP A 677 61.45 8.56 -10.81
N VAL A 678 62.62 9.13 -11.09
CA VAL A 678 63.11 9.70 -12.33
C VAL A 678 64.36 8.91 -12.76
N GLU A 679 64.52 8.76 -14.08
CA GLU A 679 65.72 8.28 -14.83
C GLU A 679 66.03 6.77 -14.70
N ASP A 680 66.40 6.02 -15.75
CA ASP A 680 67.42 6.29 -16.77
C ASP A 680 67.27 5.32 -17.97
N GLU A 681 67.88 5.69 -19.09
CA GLU A 681 67.84 5.04 -20.40
C GLU A 681 68.63 3.71 -20.48
N GLY A 682 68.26 2.86 -21.46
CA GLY A 682 69.06 1.68 -21.82
C GLY A 682 68.58 0.98 -23.09
N GLN A 683 69.24 1.28 -24.21
CA GLN A 683 69.12 0.63 -25.51
C GLN A 683 69.41 -0.89 -25.44
N GLY A 684 68.78 -1.69 -26.32
CA GLY A 684 69.19 -3.08 -26.52
C GLY A 684 68.28 -3.86 -27.47
N ASN A 685 68.79 -4.07 -28.67
CA ASN A 685 68.26 -4.86 -29.78
C ASN A 685 68.22 -6.38 -29.50
N ASP A 686 67.54 -7.08 -30.41
CA ASP A 686 67.82 -8.44 -30.94
C ASP A 686 67.01 -9.67 -30.44
N GLU A 687 66.35 -10.25 -31.46
CA GLU A 687 66.31 -11.67 -31.86
C GLU A 687 65.37 -12.70 -31.19
N GLU A 688 64.52 -13.26 -32.07
CA GLU A 688 64.15 -14.68 -32.27
C GLU A 688 63.97 -15.62 -31.06
N GLU A 689 62.73 -16.07 -30.83
CA GLU A 689 62.19 -17.39 -31.28
C GLU A 689 60.68 -17.48 -31.08
#